data_AF-A0A7W9HPA0-F1
#
_entry.id   AF-A0A7W9HPA0-F1
#
_cell.length_a   1.000
_cell.length_b   1.000
_cell.length_c   1.000
_cell.angle_alpha   90.00
_cell.angle_beta   90.00
_cell.angle_gamma   90.00
#
_symmetry.space_group_name_H-M   'P 1'
#
loop_
_entity.id
_entity.type
_entity.pdbx_description
1 polymer ?
#
loop_
_entity_poly.entity_id
_entity_poly.type
_entity_poly.pdbx_seq_one_letter_code
_entity_poly.pdbx_strand_id
1 'polypeptide(L)'
;MRKRSPARRGTVAVVVAALLGAGAVGASAAPAEAEFADGKAKRETVRISDPDATPETRSLYSYLREQQGKGVLFGHQQTTEFGVTWDEFTETDGLKSDVKAGVGDHPAMFGWDTGHLGYGSSPGDPAPEENFQATVKLIETAHNEIGGVHTLASHMDNFVTGGSFYDTNGDVVTRILPGGDHNAQFNAYLDRVARLAHEADDVNGNPIPMIYRPFHENSGSWFWWGAAHASPAKYVELFRYTVEYLRDVKDVHNFLYAYSPGGGYGGVDDVYMRTYPGDNYIDVFGIDSYDGSNGSQQFLDGIVADLGMIARIAAEKGKVSAFTEYGISGALKPNGQNGNLSWFTTMFNAIKADPWASRSAFMLTWVNFGTEQFFLPYPATATEPEHELLPDLKRLHADPFAVFSQALDLGNVYGRKVRAEAHGPFMHIVSPTDGERVVTPTTTVRVRLLDAKAKSVYFTVGDDPARHRLTLDRRSGYYTGTWDIGAENLTNKVTQLKVTASTGEPLVVSNRVILGAKPPLAPGVVDDFEGHVDDTALAAEYSPYGTNTISLAAENGGKALKFDYDFSFQTYTGIGKRVEGDWSAYSGLSVWLKGDGSNHKLVLQLNAGGVAYEAYPSLAGTTGGVVTIPFADWRPAPWDTGNAHRRITPEDLKNLSQFNIFINQVEANPVVSGTFYLDNIRAA
;
A
#
# COMPACT_ATOMS: atom_id res chain seq x y z
N MET A 1 -72.84 36.88 16.76
CA MET A 1 -72.49 38.30 16.54
C MET A 1 -70.97 38.42 16.45
N ARG A 2 -70.46 38.90 15.30
CA ARG A 2 -69.23 39.72 15.04
C ARG A 2 -68.05 39.62 16.05
N LYS A 3 -66.76 39.47 15.68
CA LYS A 3 -66.01 39.69 14.43
C LYS A 3 -64.58 39.07 14.52
N ARG A 4 -63.96 38.94 13.34
CA ARG A 4 -62.67 38.31 12.94
C ARG A 4 -61.36 39.02 13.36
N SER A 5 -60.28 38.21 13.51
CA SER A 5 -58.84 38.34 13.08
C SER A 5 -58.01 39.60 13.46
N PRO A 6 -56.66 39.70 13.25
CA PRO A 6 -55.63 38.78 12.67
C PRO A 6 -54.35 38.58 13.56
N ALA A 7 -53.53 37.51 13.47
CA ALA A 7 -52.46 37.07 12.53
C ALA A 7 -50.98 37.50 12.85
N ARG A 8 -50.10 36.47 12.70
CA ARG A 8 -48.66 36.43 12.29
C ARG A 8 -47.49 36.77 13.24
N ARG A 9 -46.68 35.72 13.46
CA ARG A 9 -45.19 35.54 13.43
C ARG A 9 -44.26 36.75 13.57
N GLY A 10 -43.26 36.62 14.46
CA GLY A 10 -41.83 36.85 14.12
C GLY A 10 -40.99 37.74 15.06
N THR A 11 -39.94 37.12 15.64
CA THR A 11 -38.53 37.62 15.78
C THR A 11 -38.03 38.24 17.11
N VAL A 12 -37.07 37.51 17.72
CA VAL A 12 -35.82 37.87 18.47
C VAL A 12 -35.87 38.78 19.71
N ALA A 13 -35.21 38.32 20.80
CA ALA A 13 -34.57 39.20 21.78
C ALA A 13 -33.32 38.55 22.42
N VAL A 14 -32.23 39.32 22.39
CA VAL A 14 -30.91 39.13 23.03
C VAL A 14 -30.93 39.74 24.44
N VAL A 15 -30.31 39.12 25.46
CA VAL A 15 -29.69 39.78 26.65
C VAL A 15 -28.67 38.81 27.29
N VAL A 16 -27.35 39.01 27.15
CA VAL A 16 -26.37 39.65 28.08
C VAL A 16 -26.32 39.08 29.51
N ALA A 17 -25.16 38.51 29.90
CA ALA A 17 -24.66 38.58 31.28
C ALA A 17 -23.14 38.37 31.32
N ALA A 18 -22.43 39.28 32.00
CA ALA A 18 -21.03 39.15 32.38
C ALA A 18 -20.80 39.75 33.79
N LEU A 19 -19.81 39.16 34.48
CA LEU A 19 -18.83 39.74 35.41
C LEU A 19 -18.94 39.61 36.96
N LEU A 20 -17.78 39.13 37.51
CA LEU A 20 -17.10 39.35 38.82
C LEU A 20 -17.58 38.51 40.03
N GLY A 21 -16.76 37.97 40.96
CA GLY A 21 -15.30 37.96 41.21
C GLY A 21 -14.99 37.55 42.69
N ALA A 22 -13.74 37.14 42.97
CA ALA A 22 -12.99 37.10 44.27
C ALA A 22 -12.95 35.83 45.20
N GLY A 23 -11.77 35.20 45.28
CA GLY A 23 -10.88 35.09 46.47
C GLY A 23 -11.12 34.06 47.60
N ALA A 24 -10.11 33.21 47.90
CA ALA A 24 -9.76 32.73 49.26
C ALA A 24 -8.38 32.04 49.32
N VAL A 25 -7.68 32.19 50.45
CA VAL A 25 -6.32 31.73 50.79
C VAL A 25 -6.38 30.52 51.76
N GLY A 26 -5.51 29.53 51.52
CA GLY A 26 -4.70 28.75 52.48
C GLY A 26 -5.31 28.08 53.73
N ALA A 27 -5.28 26.75 53.75
CA ALA A 27 -5.06 25.95 54.97
C ALA A 27 -4.27 24.67 54.62
N SER A 28 -3.17 24.44 55.34
CA SER A 28 -2.28 23.28 55.23
C SER A 28 -2.92 22.02 55.83
N ALA A 29 -2.88 20.90 55.10
CA ALA A 29 -3.07 19.56 55.64
C ALA A 29 -1.81 18.73 55.39
N ALA A 30 -1.39 18.01 56.43
CA ALA A 30 -0.17 17.20 56.54
C ALA A 30 -0.08 16.09 55.47
N PRO A 31 1.12 15.57 55.16
CA PRO A 31 1.29 14.57 54.12
C PRO A 31 0.63 13.26 54.58
N ALA A 32 -0.31 12.76 53.79
CA ALA A 32 -0.80 11.40 53.94
C ALA A 32 0.36 10.45 53.61
N GLU A 33 0.62 9.54 54.53
CA GLU A 33 1.66 8.52 54.47
C GLU A 33 1.61 7.77 53.14
N ALA A 34 2.80 7.59 52.55
CA ALA A 34 2.98 6.76 51.39
C ALA A 34 2.54 5.32 51.71
N GLU A 35 1.42 4.89 51.12
CA GLU A 35 1.18 3.47 50.90
C GLU A 35 2.33 2.95 50.02
N PHE A 36 3.24 2.20 50.63
CA PHE A 36 4.11 1.28 49.91
C PHE A 36 3.24 0.18 49.30
N ALA A 37 2.62 0.49 48.17
CA ALA A 37 2.03 -0.52 47.30
C ALA A 37 3.17 -1.31 46.66
N ASP A 38 3.19 -2.61 46.94
CA ASP A 38 4.08 -3.63 46.40
C ASP A 38 4.31 -3.42 44.89
N GLY A 39 5.49 -2.87 44.55
CA GLY A 39 5.84 -2.36 43.25
C GLY A 39 6.16 -3.45 42.23
N LYS A 40 5.16 -4.22 41.79
CA LYS A 40 5.23 -4.86 40.47
C LYS A 40 4.77 -3.85 39.45
N ALA A 41 5.73 -3.14 38.83
CA ALA A 41 5.46 -2.30 37.67
C ALA A 41 4.57 -3.09 36.68
N LYS A 42 3.41 -2.52 36.30
CA LYS A 42 2.55 -3.11 35.28
C LYS A 42 3.40 -3.28 34.02
N ARG A 43 3.61 -4.53 33.58
CA ARG A 43 4.32 -4.81 32.32
C ARG A 43 3.57 -4.12 31.18
N GLU A 44 4.30 -3.46 30.29
CA GLU A 44 3.73 -2.84 29.09
C GLU A 44 2.94 -3.89 28.29
N THR A 45 1.82 -3.45 27.73
CA THR A 45 0.91 -4.29 26.96
C THR A 45 0.70 -3.66 25.59
N VAL A 46 0.85 -4.46 24.53
CA VAL A 46 0.79 -4.01 23.14
C VAL A 46 -0.26 -4.77 22.35
N ARG A 47 -0.85 -4.10 21.36
CA ARG A 47 -1.73 -4.72 20.35
C ARG A 47 -0.94 -4.90 19.08
N ILE A 48 -0.68 -6.16 18.75
CA ILE A 48 0.06 -6.59 17.56
C ILE A 48 -0.74 -7.63 16.79
N SER A 49 -0.40 -7.85 15.54
CA SER A 49 -1.09 -8.79 14.64
C SER A 49 -0.93 -10.25 15.05
N ASP A 50 0.12 -10.58 15.82
CA ASP A 50 0.31 -11.90 16.40
C ASP A 50 0.34 -11.84 17.94
N PRO A 51 -0.73 -12.26 18.63
CA PRO A 51 -0.78 -12.27 20.09
C PRO A 51 0.22 -13.26 20.72
N ASP A 52 0.73 -14.23 19.96
CA ASP A 52 1.67 -15.25 20.40
C ASP A 52 3.13 -14.95 20.01
N ALA A 53 3.39 -13.76 19.44
CA ALA A 53 4.71 -13.35 18.96
C ALA A 53 5.83 -13.55 19.99
N THR A 54 7.06 -13.83 19.56
CA THR A 54 8.19 -14.05 20.48
C THR A 54 8.45 -12.82 21.39
N PRO A 55 9.04 -13.00 22.59
CA PRO A 55 9.39 -11.88 23.47
C PRO A 55 10.17 -10.77 22.78
N GLU A 56 11.13 -11.12 21.94
CA GLU A 56 12.00 -10.22 21.19
C GLU A 56 11.20 -9.43 20.13
N THR A 57 10.22 -10.07 19.49
CA THR A 57 9.32 -9.42 18.51
C THR A 57 8.39 -8.41 19.18
N ARG A 58 7.83 -8.77 20.35
CA ARG A 58 7.04 -7.82 21.16
C ARG A 58 7.90 -6.66 21.67
N SER A 59 9.16 -6.94 22.01
CA SER A 59 10.12 -5.92 22.40
C SER A 59 10.40 -4.96 21.25
N LEU A 60 10.71 -5.49 20.06
CA LEU A 60 10.95 -4.69 18.86
C LEU A 60 9.77 -3.77 18.56
N TYR A 61 8.54 -4.29 18.58
CA TYR A 61 7.34 -3.48 18.36
C TYR A 61 7.20 -2.34 19.38
N SER A 62 7.40 -2.64 20.67
CA SER A 62 7.36 -1.64 21.74
C SER A 62 8.45 -0.57 21.57
N TYR A 63 9.67 -0.98 21.22
CA TYR A 63 10.77 -0.08 20.90
C TYR A 63 10.41 0.86 19.74
N LEU A 64 9.94 0.31 18.61
CA LEU A 64 9.54 1.10 17.44
C LEU A 64 8.43 2.10 17.79
N ARG A 65 7.46 1.70 18.61
CA ARG A 65 6.40 2.61 19.08
C ARG A 65 6.93 3.74 19.96
N GLU A 66 7.86 3.45 20.86
CA GLU A 66 8.48 4.46 21.73
C GLU A 66 9.39 5.41 20.94
N GLN A 67 10.04 4.91 19.89
CA GLN A 67 10.98 5.64 19.06
C GLN A 67 10.33 6.79 18.26
N GLN A 68 9.04 6.66 17.92
CA GLN A 68 8.27 7.65 17.16
C GLN A 68 8.32 9.05 17.78
N GLY A 69 9.00 9.98 17.11
CA GLY A 69 9.20 11.38 17.53
C GLY A 69 10.46 11.63 18.37
N LYS A 70 11.28 10.60 18.62
CA LYS A 70 12.57 10.70 19.32
C LYS A 70 13.77 10.58 18.37
N GLY A 71 13.58 9.91 17.24
CA GLY A 71 14.53 9.76 16.15
C GLY A 71 14.00 8.76 15.13
N VAL A 72 14.55 8.77 13.92
CA VAL A 72 14.16 7.88 12.83
C VAL A 72 15.31 6.92 12.56
N LEU A 73 15.05 5.61 12.62
CA LEU A 73 16.04 4.61 12.24
C LEU A 73 16.33 4.73 10.74
N PHE A 74 17.60 4.94 10.42
CA PHE A 74 18.07 4.95 9.04
C PHE A 74 18.22 3.51 8.54
N GLY A 75 17.57 3.19 7.42
CA GLY A 75 17.58 1.89 6.80
C GLY A 75 18.12 1.90 5.37
N HIS A 76 18.71 0.78 4.97
CA HIS A 76 19.21 0.56 3.61
C HIS A 76 18.89 -0.87 3.16
N GLN A 77 18.23 -0.99 2.01
CA GLN A 77 17.87 -2.28 1.40
C GLN A 77 19.13 -3.02 0.94
N GLN A 78 19.22 -4.29 1.33
CA GLN A 78 20.27 -5.24 0.94
C GLN A 78 21.70 -4.71 1.15
N THR A 79 21.89 -3.92 2.22
CA THR A 79 23.10 -3.13 2.47
C THR A 79 24.39 -3.91 2.65
N THR A 80 24.31 -5.20 3.01
CA THR A 80 25.48 -6.10 3.17
C THR A 80 25.53 -7.19 2.10
N GLU A 81 24.61 -7.13 1.14
CA GLU A 81 24.49 -8.05 0.02
C GLU A 81 24.96 -7.38 -1.28
N PHE A 82 24.62 -6.11 -1.49
CA PHE A 82 25.04 -5.32 -2.65
C PHE A 82 25.71 -4.00 -2.23
N GLY A 83 26.66 -3.54 -3.03
CA GLY A 83 27.32 -2.25 -2.86
C GLY A 83 28.28 -1.90 -3.99
N VAL A 84 28.67 -0.63 -4.05
CA VAL A 84 29.62 -0.08 -5.01
C VAL A 84 31.07 -0.24 -4.54
N THR A 85 31.31 -0.34 -3.23
CA THR A 85 32.66 -0.37 -2.64
C THR A 85 33.33 -1.74 -2.62
N TRP A 86 32.70 -2.77 -3.22
CA TRP A 86 33.30 -4.09 -3.42
C TRP A 86 32.84 -4.69 -4.76
N ASP A 87 33.69 -5.51 -5.37
CA ASP A 87 33.55 -5.90 -6.78
C ASP A 87 32.74 -7.20 -6.99
N GLU A 88 32.73 -8.13 -6.02
CA GLU A 88 32.05 -9.42 -6.16
C GLU A 88 31.10 -9.72 -5.00
N PHE A 89 29.94 -10.32 -5.31
CA PHE A 89 29.01 -10.87 -4.30
C PHE A 89 29.67 -11.92 -3.40
N THR A 90 30.68 -12.64 -3.90
CA THR A 90 31.47 -13.61 -3.13
C THR A 90 32.27 -12.96 -2.00
N GLU A 91 32.47 -11.64 -2.06
CA GLU A 91 33.14 -10.89 -1.02
C GLU A 91 32.20 -10.41 0.10
N THR A 92 30.90 -10.71 0.03
CA THR A 92 29.96 -10.36 1.10
C THR A 92 30.20 -11.26 2.31
N ASP A 93 30.74 -10.66 3.37
CA ASP A 93 30.92 -11.29 4.68
C ASP A 93 29.74 -11.04 5.63
N GLY A 94 28.70 -10.35 5.15
CA GLY A 94 27.58 -9.88 5.97
C GLY A 94 27.86 -8.61 6.77
N LEU A 95 29.06 -8.01 6.62
CA LEU A 95 29.50 -6.82 7.36
C LEU A 95 29.91 -5.66 6.45
N LYS A 96 30.38 -5.90 5.23
CA LYS A 96 30.65 -4.83 4.24
C LYS A 96 29.37 -4.06 3.91
N SER A 97 29.46 -2.74 3.83
CA SER A 97 28.32 -1.86 3.54
C SER A 97 28.82 -0.53 3.01
N ASP A 98 28.19 -0.01 1.95
CA ASP A 98 28.51 1.33 1.42
C ASP A 98 28.21 2.43 2.45
N VAL A 99 27.20 2.22 3.31
CA VAL A 99 26.91 3.11 4.45
C VAL A 99 28.10 3.11 5.41
N LYS A 100 28.56 1.92 5.81
CA LYS A 100 29.72 1.78 6.70
C LYS A 100 30.98 2.40 6.11
N ALA A 101 31.24 2.16 4.83
CA ALA A 101 32.38 2.72 4.12
C ALA A 101 32.29 4.26 4.00
N GLY A 102 31.08 4.80 3.78
CA GLY A 102 30.84 6.21 3.57
C GLY A 102 30.84 7.08 4.84
N VAL A 103 30.20 6.61 5.91
CA VAL A 103 30.02 7.38 7.15
C VAL A 103 30.66 6.79 8.40
N GLY A 104 31.21 5.57 8.32
CA GLY A 104 31.86 4.90 9.45
C GLY A 104 30.88 4.17 10.40
N ASP A 105 29.59 4.10 10.06
CA ASP A 105 28.56 3.37 10.78
C ASP A 105 27.64 2.56 9.84
N HIS A 106 27.04 1.48 10.33
CA HIS A 106 26.04 0.70 9.61
C HIS A 106 24.65 1.35 9.75
N PRO A 107 23.72 1.10 8.82
CA PRO A 107 22.32 1.49 9.03
C PRO A 107 21.77 0.80 10.28
N ALA A 108 20.82 1.45 10.97
CA ALA A 108 20.11 0.79 12.07
C ALA A 108 19.16 -0.31 11.56
N MET A 109 18.60 -0.12 10.36
CA MET A 109 17.68 -1.08 9.75
C MET A 109 18.22 -1.70 8.46
N PHE A 110 18.13 -3.01 8.37
CA PHE A 110 18.59 -3.85 7.27
C PHE A 110 17.37 -4.36 6.51
N GLY A 111 17.22 -3.90 5.27
CA GLY A 111 16.18 -4.39 4.39
C GLY A 111 16.63 -5.61 3.60
N TRP A 112 15.71 -6.53 3.35
CA TRP A 112 15.91 -7.74 2.57
C TRP A 112 14.75 -7.94 1.60
N ASP A 113 14.93 -8.80 0.61
CA ASP A 113 13.85 -9.27 -0.24
C ASP A 113 13.82 -10.81 -0.28
N THR A 114 12.62 -11.38 -0.30
CA THR A 114 12.43 -12.83 -0.46
C THR A 114 12.95 -13.37 -1.78
N GLY A 115 13.18 -12.52 -2.79
CA GLY A 115 13.70 -12.88 -4.09
C GLY A 115 12.84 -13.90 -4.85
N HIS A 116 13.43 -14.53 -5.86
CA HIS A 116 12.73 -15.47 -6.74
C HIS A 116 12.18 -16.68 -5.97
N LEU A 117 10.88 -16.90 -6.07
CA LEU A 117 10.10 -17.96 -5.42
C LEU A 117 10.29 -18.08 -3.90
N GLY A 118 10.86 -17.07 -3.25
CA GLY A 118 11.17 -17.09 -1.81
C GLY A 118 12.54 -17.65 -1.44
N TYR A 119 13.51 -17.66 -2.37
CA TYR A 119 14.86 -18.18 -2.16
C TYR A 119 15.93 -17.11 -1.87
N GLY A 120 15.58 -15.82 -1.80
CA GLY A 120 16.56 -14.73 -1.66
C GLY A 120 17.21 -14.33 -3.00
N SER A 121 18.12 -13.35 -2.94
CA SER A 121 18.62 -12.66 -4.14
C SER A 121 20.09 -12.96 -4.50
N SER A 122 20.97 -13.21 -3.52
CA SER A 122 22.41 -13.45 -3.69
C SER A 122 22.82 -14.86 -3.27
N PRO A 123 23.83 -15.49 -3.92
CA PRO A 123 24.71 -14.95 -4.97
C PRO A 123 24.11 -14.85 -6.38
N GLY A 124 22.89 -15.34 -6.62
CA GLY A 124 22.17 -15.19 -7.89
C GLY A 124 21.89 -16.51 -8.62
N ASP A 125 21.69 -16.46 -9.94
CA ASP A 125 21.20 -17.58 -10.76
C ASP A 125 22.31 -18.50 -11.33
N PRO A 126 22.18 -19.86 -11.33
CA PRO A 126 21.22 -20.69 -10.59
C PRO A 126 21.84 -21.40 -9.38
N ALA A 127 21.45 -20.98 -8.16
CA ALA A 127 21.64 -21.75 -6.94
C ALA A 127 20.57 -21.45 -5.85
N PRO A 128 19.29 -21.88 -6.02
CA PRO A 128 18.19 -21.47 -5.12
C PRO A 128 18.42 -21.76 -3.62
N GLU A 129 18.90 -22.95 -3.28
CA GLU A 129 19.16 -23.28 -1.86
C GLU A 129 20.39 -22.53 -1.32
N GLU A 130 21.40 -22.27 -2.17
CA GLU A 130 22.54 -21.44 -1.78
C GLU A 130 22.10 -20.01 -1.50
N ASN A 131 21.22 -19.44 -2.33
CA ASN A 131 20.67 -18.11 -2.10
C ASN A 131 19.89 -18.04 -0.79
N PHE A 132 19.14 -19.09 -0.48
CA PHE A 132 18.36 -19.15 0.74
C PHE A 132 19.27 -19.19 1.97
N GLN A 133 20.28 -20.07 1.95
CA GLN A 133 21.25 -20.18 3.05
C GLN A 133 22.11 -18.91 3.19
N ALA A 134 22.45 -18.26 2.07
CA ALA A 134 23.13 -16.97 2.09
C ALA A 134 22.26 -15.89 2.77
N THR A 135 20.97 -15.83 2.43
CA THR A 135 20.01 -14.89 3.03
C THR A 135 19.89 -15.11 4.55
N VAL A 136 19.73 -16.37 4.99
CA VAL A 136 19.72 -16.72 6.43
C VAL A 136 20.98 -16.21 7.10
N LYS A 137 22.15 -16.57 6.57
CA LYS A 137 23.44 -16.18 7.13
C LYS A 137 23.64 -14.66 7.19
N LEU A 138 23.20 -13.93 6.17
CA LEU A 138 23.30 -12.46 6.13
C LEU A 138 22.43 -11.81 7.22
N ILE A 139 21.21 -12.32 7.43
CA ILE A 139 20.32 -11.87 8.51
C ILE A 139 20.95 -12.16 9.87
N GLU A 140 21.41 -13.39 10.10
CA GLU A 140 22.07 -13.79 11.36
C GLU A 140 23.31 -12.95 11.63
N THR A 141 24.15 -12.70 10.62
CA THR A 141 25.38 -11.90 10.77
C THR A 141 25.03 -10.45 11.13
N ALA A 142 24.09 -9.83 10.40
CA ALA A 142 23.65 -8.47 10.70
C ALA A 142 23.00 -8.35 12.09
N HIS A 143 22.28 -9.38 12.53
CA HIS A 143 21.69 -9.40 13.87
C HIS A 143 22.76 -9.54 14.96
N ASN A 144 23.61 -10.56 14.85
CA ASN A 144 24.50 -11.00 15.91
C ASN A 144 25.75 -10.12 16.05
N GLU A 145 26.27 -9.58 14.94
CA GLU A 145 27.52 -8.80 14.94
C GLU A 145 27.27 -7.27 14.97
N ILE A 146 26.12 -6.81 14.47
CA ILE A 146 25.80 -5.37 14.35
C ILE A 146 24.62 -4.98 15.25
N GLY A 147 23.67 -5.89 15.51
CA GLY A 147 22.44 -5.58 16.25
C GLY A 147 21.35 -4.92 15.40
N GLY A 148 21.36 -5.18 14.08
CA GLY A 148 20.43 -4.57 13.14
C GLY A 148 18.96 -4.89 13.44
N VAL A 149 18.06 -3.97 13.06
CA VAL A 149 16.62 -4.23 12.92
C VAL A 149 16.36 -4.73 11.50
N HIS A 150 15.54 -5.76 11.33
CA HIS A 150 15.35 -6.39 10.02
C HIS A 150 13.95 -6.11 9.45
N THR A 151 13.89 -5.83 8.15
CA THR A 151 12.63 -5.80 7.39
C THR A 151 12.77 -6.61 6.11
N LEU A 152 11.71 -7.31 5.72
CA LEU A 152 11.69 -8.23 4.59
C LEU A 152 10.56 -7.84 3.64
N ALA A 153 10.93 -7.31 2.47
CA ALA A 153 10.03 -7.08 1.34
C ALA A 153 9.84 -8.38 0.54
N SER A 154 8.84 -8.38 -0.34
CA SER A 154 8.53 -9.55 -1.18
C SER A 154 8.20 -9.19 -2.62
N HIS A 155 9.20 -9.22 -3.48
CA HIS A 155 9.02 -9.12 -4.93
C HIS A 155 8.74 -10.50 -5.56
N MET A 156 7.49 -10.94 -5.44
CA MET A 156 7.07 -12.31 -5.81
C MET A 156 6.92 -12.50 -7.32
N ASP A 157 7.42 -13.62 -7.86
CA ASP A 157 7.12 -14.04 -9.22
C ASP A 157 5.61 -14.19 -9.46
N ASN A 158 5.19 -14.05 -10.71
CA ASN A 158 3.83 -14.30 -11.12
C ASN A 158 3.54 -15.81 -11.11
N PHE A 159 2.72 -16.26 -10.15
CA PHE A 159 2.38 -17.67 -9.97
C PHE A 159 1.61 -18.32 -11.14
N VAL A 160 1.04 -17.52 -12.03
CA VAL A 160 0.23 -17.99 -13.16
C VAL A 160 1.07 -18.13 -14.43
N THR A 161 1.86 -17.11 -14.75
CA THR A 161 2.64 -17.06 -16.00
C THR A 161 4.07 -17.55 -15.81
N GLY A 162 4.58 -17.55 -14.58
CA GLY A 162 5.99 -17.78 -14.27
C GLY A 162 6.91 -16.58 -14.54
N GLY A 163 6.35 -15.41 -14.90
CA GLY A 163 7.10 -14.17 -15.07
C GLY A 163 7.51 -13.52 -13.75
N SER A 164 8.21 -12.39 -13.81
CA SER A 164 8.58 -11.62 -12.62
C SER A 164 7.38 -10.92 -11.99
N PHE A 165 7.60 -10.24 -10.86
CA PHE A 165 6.61 -9.36 -10.21
C PHE A 165 6.05 -8.26 -11.13
N TYR A 166 6.78 -7.85 -12.18
CA TYR A 166 6.32 -6.91 -13.21
C TYR A 166 5.43 -7.55 -14.29
N ASP A 167 5.38 -8.87 -14.40
CA ASP A 167 4.41 -9.53 -15.26
C ASP A 167 3.06 -9.50 -14.57
N THR A 168 2.19 -8.59 -14.99
CA THR A 168 0.88 -8.38 -14.39
C THR A 168 -0.25 -9.21 -15.03
N ASN A 169 0.07 -10.23 -15.82
CA ASN A 169 -0.92 -11.02 -16.55
C ASN A 169 -1.48 -12.20 -15.75
N GLY A 170 -2.64 -12.72 -16.19
CA GLY A 170 -3.16 -14.00 -15.73
C GLY A 170 -4.12 -13.98 -14.53
N ASP A 171 -4.58 -12.81 -14.08
CA ASP A 171 -5.51 -12.66 -12.95
C ASP A 171 -5.00 -13.37 -11.68
N VAL A 172 -3.75 -13.06 -11.33
CA VAL A 172 -2.98 -13.81 -10.33
C VAL A 172 -3.71 -13.87 -8.98
N VAL A 173 -4.15 -12.72 -8.45
CA VAL A 173 -4.78 -12.65 -7.12
C VAL A 173 -5.98 -13.58 -7.00
N THR A 174 -6.87 -13.57 -7.99
CA THR A 174 -8.06 -14.45 -7.99
C THR A 174 -7.66 -15.93 -7.97
N ARG A 175 -6.62 -16.29 -8.71
CA ARG A 175 -6.20 -17.68 -8.89
C ARG A 175 -5.35 -18.22 -7.74
N ILE A 176 -4.70 -17.36 -6.97
CA ILE A 176 -3.92 -17.77 -5.79
C ILE A 176 -4.72 -17.73 -4.48
N LEU A 177 -5.84 -17.00 -4.41
CA LEU A 177 -6.71 -16.98 -3.23
C LEU A 177 -7.40 -18.33 -2.98
N PRO A 178 -7.93 -18.60 -1.76
CA PRO A 178 -8.61 -19.84 -1.44
C PRO A 178 -9.73 -20.23 -2.42
N GLY A 179 -9.53 -21.35 -3.11
CA GLY A 179 -10.45 -21.84 -4.15
C GLY A 179 -10.00 -21.56 -5.58
N GLY A 180 -8.97 -20.73 -5.77
CA GLY A 180 -8.27 -20.58 -7.03
C GLY A 180 -7.37 -21.78 -7.35
N ASP A 181 -7.06 -21.95 -8.63
CA ASP A 181 -6.33 -23.10 -9.17
C ASP A 181 -4.80 -23.01 -9.00
N HIS A 182 -4.29 -21.86 -8.55
CA HIS A 182 -2.87 -21.60 -8.27
C HIS A 182 -2.57 -21.37 -6.77
N ASN A 183 -3.55 -21.61 -5.88
CA ASN A 183 -3.37 -21.43 -4.44
C ASN A 183 -2.25 -22.33 -3.87
N ALA A 184 -2.06 -23.53 -4.41
CA ALA A 184 -1.00 -24.44 -3.95
C ALA A 184 0.40 -23.89 -4.23
N GLN A 185 0.62 -23.25 -5.38
CA GLN A 185 1.89 -22.60 -5.73
C GLN A 185 2.20 -21.45 -4.79
N PHE A 186 1.19 -20.63 -4.46
CA PHE A 186 1.35 -19.54 -3.51
C PHE A 186 1.63 -20.05 -2.10
N ASN A 187 0.97 -21.13 -1.66
CA ASN A 187 1.28 -21.78 -0.37
C ASN A 187 2.71 -22.30 -0.32
N ALA A 188 3.22 -22.89 -1.40
CA ALA A 188 4.61 -23.34 -1.46
C ALA A 188 5.61 -22.19 -1.36
N TYR A 189 5.25 -20.99 -1.85
CA TYR A 189 6.03 -19.78 -1.62
C TYR A 189 5.98 -19.35 -0.14
N LEU A 190 4.79 -19.29 0.45
CA LEU A 190 4.62 -18.94 1.87
C LEU A 190 5.31 -19.94 2.81
N ASP A 191 5.37 -21.22 2.44
CA ASP A 191 6.14 -22.25 3.14
C ASP A 191 7.63 -21.89 3.22
N ARG A 192 8.21 -21.29 2.18
CA ARG A 192 9.62 -20.86 2.18
C ARG A 192 9.82 -19.58 2.98
N VAL A 193 8.88 -18.64 2.91
CA VAL A 193 8.90 -17.45 3.79
C VAL A 193 8.85 -17.89 5.26
N ALA A 194 7.97 -18.84 5.60
CA ALA A 194 7.91 -19.40 6.95
C ALA A 194 9.21 -20.13 7.33
N ARG A 195 9.80 -20.90 6.40
CA ARG A 195 11.10 -21.55 6.61
C ARG A 195 12.18 -20.52 6.95
N LEU A 196 12.27 -19.40 6.22
CA LEU A 196 13.23 -18.33 6.51
C LEU A 196 13.04 -17.79 7.92
N ALA A 197 11.78 -17.56 8.32
CA ALA A 197 11.45 -17.09 9.66
C ALA A 197 11.86 -18.08 10.77
N HIS A 198 11.80 -19.39 10.49
CA HIS A 198 12.17 -20.46 11.42
C HIS A 198 13.67 -20.81 11.41
N GLU A 199 14.41 -20.49 10.35
CA GLU A 199 15.83 -20.83 10.22
C GLU A 199 16.77 -19.67 10.59
N ALA A 200 16.30 -18.42 10.64
CA ALA A 200 17.11 -17.27 11.04
C ALA A 200 17.08 -17.05 12.56
N ASP A 201 18.11 -17.54 13.24
CA ASP A 201 18.21 -17.52 14.71
C ASP A 201 19.34 -16.62 15.24
N ASP A 202 19.13 -16.06 16.43
CA ASP A 202 20.19 -15.37 17.17
C ASP A 202 21.25 -16.38 17.68
N VAL A 203 22.35 -15.87 18.25
CA VAL A 203 23.41 -16.72 18.85
C VAL A 203 22.93 -17.68 19.95
N ASN A 204 21.73 -17.49 20.49
CA ASN A 204 21.13 -18.33 21.53
C ASN A 204 20.10 -19.33 20.97
N GLY A 205 19.85 -19.34 19.66
CA GLY A 205 18.83 -20.16 19.01
C GLY A 205 17.40 -19.62 19.16
N ASN A 206 17.24 -18.31 19.38
CA ASN A 206 15.93 -17.66 19.35
C ASN A 206 15.64 -17.09 17.96
N PRO A 207 14.41 -17.25 17.43
CA PRO A 207 14.05 -16.68 16.14
C PRO A 207 14.21 -15.16 16.08
N ILE A 208 14.91 -14.67 15.06
CA ILE A 208 15.21 -13.24 14.87
C ILE A 208 13.93 -12.48 14.48
N PRO A 209 13.56 -11.39 15.17
CA PRO A 209 12.42 -10.55 14.79
C PRO A 209 12.61 -9.84 13.44
N MET A 210 11.58 -9.87 12.60
CA MET A 210 11.57 -9.21 11.28
C MET A 210 10.26 -8.47 11.03
N ILE A 211 10.33 -7.35 10.32
CA ILE A 211 9.15 -6.63 9.80
C ILE A 211 8.88 -7.14 8.38
N TYR A 212 7.92 -8.05 8.22
CA TYR A 212 7.50 -8.59 6.93
C TYR A 212 6.53 -7.65 6.21
N ARG A 213 6.83 -7.29 4.96
CA ARG A 213 6.10 -6.29 4.17
C ARG A 213 5.67 -6.87 2.81
N PRO A 214 4.63 -7.72 2.78
CA PRO A 214 4.13 -8.31 1.54
C PRO A 214 3.28 -7.32 0.74
N PHE A 215 3.28 -7.47 -0.59
CA PHE A 215 2.36 -6.77 -1.50
C PHE A 215 2.38 -5.23 -1.44
N HIS A 216 3.55 -4.64 -1.15
CA HIS A 216 3.75 -3.20 -1.14
C HIS A 216 3.39 -2.48 -2.46
N GLU A 217 3.17 -1.18 -2.39
CA GLU A 217 2.82 -0.31 -3.53
C GLU A 217 1.56 -0.73 -4.31
N ASN A 218 0.61 -1.37 -3.63
CA ASN A 218 -0.58 -1.91 -4.29
C ASN A 218 -1.59 -0.85 -4.78
N SER A 219 -1.44 0.43 -4.41
CA SER A 219 -2.19 1.52 -5.03
C SER A 219 -1.77 1.74 -6.49
N GLY A 220 -0.51 1.44 -6.83
CA GLY A 220 0.01 1.42 -8.18
C GLY A 220 -0.48 0.22 -8.99
N SER A 221 0.07 0.01 -10.18
CA SER A 221 -0.33 -1.10 -11.08
C SER A 221 0.84 -1.74 -11.82
N TRP A 222 2.07 -1.48 -11.39
CA TRP A 222 3.28 -2.10 -11.94
C TRP A 222 3.52 -3.52 -11.42
N PHE A 223 2.93 -3.89 -10.27
CA PHE A 223 2.97 -5.26 -9.75
C PHE A 223 1.65 -6.00 -9.98
N TRP A 224 1.69 -7.33 -10.09
CA TRP A 224 0.50 -8.15 -10.34
C TRP A 224 -0.54 -8.12 -9.21
N TRP A 225 -0.17 -7.65 -8.01
CA TRP A 225 -1.10 -7.41 -6.88
C TRP A 225 -1.62 -5.96 -6.82
N GLY A 226 -1.20 -5.10 -7.75
CA GLY A 226 -1.60 -3.70 -7.81
C GLY A 226 -3.08 -3.49 -8.14
N ALA A 227 -3.55 -2.26 -7.96
CA ALA A 227 -4.96 -1.89 -8.03
C ALA A 227 -5.64 -2.17 -9.38
N ALA A 228 -4.91 -2.39 -10.48
CA ALA A 228 -5.47 -2.78 -11.78
C ALA A 228 -5.72 -4.28 -11.92
N HIS A 229 -5.16 -5.05 -10.99
CA HIS A 229 -5.10 -6.51 -11.05
C HIS A 229 -5.78 -7.15 -9.83
N ALA A 230 -6.09 -6.36 -8.80
CA ALA A 230 -6.80 -6.77 -7.61
C ALA A 230 -7.82 -5.71 -7.18
N SER A 231 -9.07 -6.12 -6.95
CA SER A 231 -10.02 -5.25 -6.26
C SER A 231 -9.55 -5.01 -4.82
N PRO A 232 -9.94 -3.89 -4.17
CA PRO A 232 -9.55 -3.62 -2.79
C PRO A 232 -9.87 -4.77 -1.83
N ALA A 233 -11.07 -5.38 -1.96
CA ALA A 233 -11.46 -6.51 -1.14
C ALA A 233 -10.61 -7.76 -1.39
N LYS A 234 -10.25 -8.05 -2.65
CA LYS A 234 -9.33 -9.16 -2.97
C LYS A 234 -7.94 -8.93 -2.42
N TYR A 235 -7.42 -7.70 -2.48
CA TYR A 235 -6.15 -7.37 -1.86
C TYR A 235 -6.18 -7.55 -0.34
N VAL A 236 -7.25 -7.07 0.31
CA VAL A 236 -7.45 -7.26 1.76
C VAL A 236 -7.46 -8.75 2.11
N GLU A 237 -8.20 -9.56 1.38
CA GLU A 237 -8.23 -11.01 1.61
C GLU A 237 -6.89 -11.70 1.28
N LEU A 238 -6.13 -11.22 0.29
CA LEU A 238 -4.78 -11.72 -0.01
C LEU A 238 -3.81 -11.44 1.14
N PHE A 239 -3.85 -10.23 1.70
CA PHE A 239 -3.04 -9.85 2.85
C PHE A 239 -3.44 -10.68 4.09
N ARG A 240 -4.73 -10.78 4.39
CA ARG A 240 -5.24 -11.57 5.51
C ARG A 240 -4.87 -13.05 5.39
N TYR A 241 -5.03 -13.62 4.20
CA TYR A 241 -4.67 -15.00 3.92
C TYR A 241 -3.19 -15.24 4.19
N THR A 242 -2.32 -14.30 3.80
CA THR A 242 -0.88 -14.38 4.01
C THR A 242 -0.52 -14.38 5.49
N VAL A 243 -1.08 -13.45 6.27
CA VAL A 243 -0.87 -13.37 7.73
C VAL A 243 -1.40 -14.63 8.41
N GLU A 244 -2.63 -15.06 8.10
CA GLU A 244 -3.23 -16.25 8.69
C GLU A 244 -2.48 -17.53 8.33
N TYR A 245 -1.98 -17.64 7.11
CA TYR A 245 -1.19 -18.79 6.71
C TYR A 245 0.13 -18.84 7.48
N LEU A 246 0.88 -17.73 7.52
CA LEU A 246 2.16 -17.67 8.21
C LEU A 246 1.99 -17.85 9.73
N ARG A 247 1.08 -17.09 10.35
CA ARG A 247 0.83 -17.11 11.80
C ARG A 247 0.10 -18.39 12.25
N ASP A 248 -1.04 -18.72 11.65
CA ASP A 248 -1.94 -19.75 12.19
C ASP A 248 -1.63 -21.17 11.63
N VAL A 249 -1.08 -21.27 10.42
CA VAL A 249 -0.81 -22.57 9.76
C VAL A 249 0.66 -22.95 9.85
N LYS A 250 1.56 -21.96 9.72
CA LYS A 250 3.01 -22.16 9.72
C LYS A 250 3.69 -21.79 11.03
N ASP A 251 2.94 -21.34 12.03
CA ASP A 251 3.43 -21.09 13.40
C ASP A 251 4.55 -20.03 13.46
N VAL A 252 4.52 -19.05 12.55
CA VAL A 252 5.53 -17.98 12.49
C VAL A 252 5.19 -16.91 13.52
N HIS A 253 6.08 -16.74 14.51
CA HIS A 253 5.88 -15.84 15.66
C HIS A 253 6.92 -14.73 15.80
N ASN A 254 7.85 -14.62 14.84
CA ASN A 254 8.89 -13.59 14.82
C ASN A 254 8.65 -12.48 13.79
N PHE A 255 7.42 -12.36 13.29
CA PHE A 255 7.04 -11.31 12.33
C PHE A 255 6.20 -10.20 12.97
N LEU A 256 6.54 -8.97 12.59
CA LEU A 256 5.63 -7.82 12.55
C LEU A 256 5.23 -7.59 11.10
N TYR A 257 4.00 -7.12 10.85
CA TYR A 257 3.47 -6.98 9.50
C TYR A 257 3.34 -5.52 9.10
N ALA A 258 3.97 -5.13 7.99
CA ALA A 258 3.90 -3.77 7.45
C ALA A 258 2.95 -3.68 6.24
N TYR A 259 2.16 -2.62 6.20
CA TYR A 259 1.28 -2.27 5.09
C TYR A 259 1.72 -0.92 4.51
N SER A 260 2.24 -0.94 3.28
CA SER A 260 2.71 0.25 2.57
C SER A 260 2.10 0.32 1.16
N PRO A 261 0.91 0.91 1.00
CA PRO A 261 0.20 0.88 -0.28
C PRO A 261 0.84 1.74 -1.38
N GLY A 262 1.86 2.54 -1.07
CA GLY A 262 2.50 3.52 -1.96
C GLY A 262 2.62 4.88 -1.26
N GLY A 263 2.60 5.97 -2.05
CA GLY A 263 2.66 7.35 -1.56
C GLY A 263 1.97 8.32 -2.54
N GLY A 264 1.92 9.59 -2.18
CA GLY A 264 1.25 10.63 -2.98
C GLY A 264 -0.24 10.77 -2.69
N TYR A 265 -0.64 10.61 -1.42
CA TYR A 265 -2.04 10.72 -0.99
C TYR A 265 -2.45 12.14 -0.61
N GLY A 266 -1.50 13.08 -0.57
CA GLY A 266 -1.74 14.46 -0.15
C GLY A 266 -2.33 14.56 1.26
N GLY A 267 -2.02 13.59 2.13
CA GLY A 267 -2.59 13.48 3.46
C GLY A 267 -4.08 13.11 3.52
N VAL A 268 -4.63 12.47 2.47
CA VAL A 268 -6.02 12.02 2.41
C VAL A 268 -6.16 10.54 2.82
N ASP A 269 -6.71 10.35 4.03
CA ASP A 269 -6.83 9.04 4.68
C ASP A 269 -7.66 8.02 3.87
N ASP A 270 -8.76 8.44 3.22
CA ASP A 270 -9.69 7.50 2.55
C ASP A 270 -9.04 6.74 1.39
N VAL A 271 -8.12 7.40 0.66
CA VAL A 271 -7.41 6.77 -0.46
C VAL A 271 -6.36 5.78 0.07
N TYR A 272 -5.60 6.20 1.08
CA TYR A 272 -4.61 5.36 1.76
C TYR A 272 -5.26 4.10 2.39
N MET A 273 -6.41 4.27 3.03
CA MET A 273 -7.09 3.21 3.77
C MET A 273 -7.93 2.28 2.89
N ARG A 274 -8.02 2.54 1.58
CA ARG A 274 -8.87 1.78 0.64
C ARG A 274 -8.57 0.28 0.63
N THR A 275 -7.31 -0.11 0.80
CA THR A 275 -6.85 -1.51 0.78
C THR A 275 -6.38 -2.00 2.16
N TYR A 276 -6.80 -1.31 3.22
CA TYR A 276 -6.39 -1.57 4.59
C TYR A 276 -6.84 -2.96 5.09
N PRO A 277 -5.92 -3.88 5.45
CA PRO A 277 -6.27 -5.25 5.85
C PRO A 277 -7.07 -5.36 7.16
N GLY A 278 -6.95 -4.37 8.06
CA GLY A 278 -7.59 -4.35 9.37
C GLY A 278 -6.60 -4.34 10.53
N ASP A 279 -7.07 -3.93 11.71
CA ASP A 279 -6.22 -3.71 12.90
C ASP A 279 -5.52 -4.98 13.41
N ASN A 280 -6.10 -6.16 13.18
CA ASN A 280 -5.53 -7.44 13.63
C ASN A 280 -4.48 -8.03 12.67
N TYR A 281 -4.22 -7.36 11.54
CA TYR A 281 -3.38 -7.91 10.46
C TYR A 281 -2.12 -7.10 10.20
N ILE A 282 -2.03 -5.87 10.72
CA ILE A 282 -0.87 -5.01 10.49
C ILE A 282 -0.35 -4.44 11.81
N ASP A 283 0.94 -4.16 11.85
CA ASP A 283 1.67 -3.56 12.97
C ASP A 283 2.27 -2.20 12.59
N VAL A 284 2.65 -2.04 11.32
CA VAL A 284 3.30 -0.85 10.78
C VAL A 284 2.52 -0.29 9.60
N PHE A 285 2.16 0.99 9.67
CA PHE A 285 1.70 1.78 8.53
C PHE A 285 2.90 2.38 7.81
N GLY A 286 3.01 2.11 6.51
CA GLY A 286 4.12 2.55 5.67
C GLY A 286 3.69 3.51 4.56
N ILE A 287 4.65 4.32 4.10
CA ILE A 287 4.61 5.10 2.86
C ILE A 287 5.83 4.71 2.03
N ASP A 288 5.63 4.49 0.73
CA ASP A 288 6.69 4.29 -0.26
C ASP A 288 6.63 5.48 -1.23
N SER A 289 7.68 6.31 -1.29
CA SER A 289 7.67 7.53 -2.10
C SER A 289 9.05 7.92 -2.62
N TYR A 290 9.14 8.09 -3.94
CA TYR A 290 10.37 8.47 -4.63
C TYR A 290 10.25 9.84 -5.30
N ASP A 291 11.30 10.65 -5.20
CA ASP A 291 11.34 12.02 -5.71
C ASP A 291 11.92 12.12 -7.12
N GLY A 292 11.12 12.60 -8.07
CA GLY A 292 11.57 12.95 -9.43
C GLY A 292 11.89 14.43 -9.63
N SER A 293 11.82 15.26 -8.57
CA SER A 293 11.84 16.72 -8.65
C SER A 293 13.10 17.39 -8.09
N ASN A 294 14.08 16.62 -7.61
CA ASN A 294 15.29 17.11 -6.95
C ASN A 294 15.01 17.92 -5.67
N GLY A 295 14.00 17.55 -4.90
CA GLY A 295 13.65 18.15 -3.61
C GLY A 295 12.82 19.42 -3.75
N SER A 296 11.88 19.45 -4.70
CA SER A 296 10.96 20.56 -4.83
C SER A 296 10.11 20.75 -3.56
N GLN A 297 9.68 21.99 -3.28
CA GLN A 297 8.86 22.25 -2.10
C GLN A 297 7.56 21.45 -2.11
N GLN A 298 6.94 21.24 -3.27
CA GLN A 298 5.71 20.45 -3.39
C GLN A 298 5.93 18.98 -3.03
N PHE A 299 7.06 18.38 -3.42
CA PHE A 299 7.42 17.04 -2.98
C PHE A 299 7.59 17.00 -1.46
N LEU A 300 8.32 17.96 -0.88
CA LEU A 300 8.55 18.04 0.56
C LEU A 300 7.23 18.21 1.35
N ASP A 301 6.33 19.07 0.87
CA ASP A 301 5.01 19.27 1.49
C ASP A 301 4.15 18.00 1.38
N GLY A 302 4.21 17.31 0.23
CA GLY A 302 3.48 16.06 0.00
C GLY A 302 3.94 14.92 0.92
N ILE A 303 5.25 14.68 1.04
CA ILE A 303 5.75 13.63 1.95
C ILE A 303 5.47 13.97 3.41
N VAL A 304 5.55 15.25 3.80
CA VAL A 304 5.24 15.67 5.17
C VAL A 304 3.75 15.43 5.47
N ALA A 305 2.87 15.75 4.52
CA ALA A 305 1.45 15.49 4.63
C ALA A 305 1.14 13.99 4.77
N ASP A 306 1.73 13.14 3.92
CA ASP A 306 1.50 11.69 3.93
C ASP A 306 2.06 11.03 5.19
N LEU A 307 3.28 11.35 5.59
CA LEU A 307 3.87 10.84 6.84
C LEU A 307 3.10 11.33 8.08
N GLY A 308 2.67 12.59 8.08
CA GLY A 308 1.84 13.14 9.14
C GLY A 308 0.44 12.51 9.21
N MET A 309 -0.13 12.12 8.07
CA MET A 309 -1.37 11.33 7.99
C MET A 309 -1.19 9.96 8.62
N ILE A 310 -0.23 9.15 8.16
CA ILE A 310 -0.06 7.79 8.69
C ILE A 310 0.35 7.78 10.16
N ALA A 311 1.07 8.81 10.64
CA ALA A 311 1.39 8.96 12.06
C ALA A 311 0.14 9.20 12.93
N ARG A 312 -0.84 9.97 12.43
CA ARG A 312 -2.12 10.18 13.12
C ARG A 312 -2.94 8.90 13.17
N ILE A 313 -3.09 8.22 12.03
CA ILE A 313 -3.78 6.93 11.93
C ILE A 313 -3.13 5.89 12.88
N ALA A 314 -1.80 5.80 12.86
CA ALA A 314 -1.05 4.91 13.73
C ALA A 314 -1.25 5.25 15.22
N ALA A 315 -1.23 6.54 15.58
CA ALA A 315 -1.46 6.96 16.97
C ALA A 315 -2.87 6.59 17.46
N GLU A 316 -3.90 6.80 16.65
CA GLU A 316 -5.29 6.43 16.97
C GLU A 316 -5.46 4.92 17.17
N LYS A 317 -4.74 4.12 16.38
CA LYS A 317 -4.80 2.65 16.41
C LYS A 317 -3.79 2.01 17.36
N GLY A 318 -2.91 2.83 17.97
CA GLY A 318 -1.83 2.35 18.84
C GLY A 318 -0.77 1.54 18.10
N LYS A 319 -0.47 1.89 16.85
CA LYS A 319 0.45 1.22 15.92
C LYS A 319 1.71 2.05 15.63
N VAL A 320 2.59 1.50 14.77
CA VAL A 320 3.80 2.15 14.27
C VAL A 320 3.50 2.79 12.91
N SER A 321 4.13 3.94 12.62
CA SER A 321 4.18 4.60 11.32
C SER A 321 5.63 4.67 10.85
N ALA A 322 5.89 4.54 9.55
CA ALA A 322 7.24 4.53 8.98
C ALA A 322 7.27 5.01 7.53
N PHE A 323 8.44 5.50 7.10
CA PHE A 323 8.74 5.78 5.70
C PHE A 323 9.38 4.52 5.09
N THR A 324 8.54 3.55 4.72
CA THR A 324 8.97 2.19 4.38
C THR A 324 9.87 2.11 3.17
N GLU A 325 9.73 3.03 2.21
CA GLU A 325 10.70 3.26 1.14
C GLU A 325 10.81 4.74 0.78
N TYR A 326 12.04 5.24 0.59
CA TYR A 326 12.30 6.57 0.07
C TYR A 326 13.50 6.59 -0.88
N GLY A 327 13.58 7.58 -1.75
CA GLY A 327 14.77 7.82 -2.56
C GLY A 327 14.53 8.79 -3.72
N ILE A 328 15.56 9.00 -4.54
CA ILE A 328 15.42 9.68 -5.83
C ILE A 328 14.88 8.69 -6.87
N SER A 329 13.86 9.10 -7.64
CA SER A 329 13.26 8.27 -8.67
C SER A 329 14.29 7.80 -9.69
N GLY A 330 14.38 6.48 -9.87
CA GLY A 330 15.33 5.87 -10.80
C GLY A 330 16.79 5.97 -10.37
N ALA A 331 17.07 6.09 -9.06
CA ALA A 331 18.40 6.12 -8.45
C ALA A 331 19.18 7.44 -8.62
N LEU A 332 20.21 7.62 -7.77
CA LEU A 332 21.16 8.73 -7.86
C LEU A 332 21.88 8.70 -9.22
N LYS A 333 22.33 9.87 -9.66
CA LYS A 333 23.02 10.01 -10.96
C LYS A 333 24.53 10.09 -10.77
N PRO A 334 25.33 9.80 -11.81
CA PRO A 334 26.76 10.05 -11.77
C PRO A 334 27.09 11.50 -11.43
N ASN A 335 28.29 11.72 -10.87
CA ASN A 335 28.76 13.06 -10.47
C ASN A 335 28.58 14.10 -11.60
N GLY A 336 28.09 15.29 -11.23
CA GLY A 336 27.78 16.38 -12.14
C GLY A 336 26.39 16.33 -12.77
N GLN A 337 25.57 15.33 -12.46
CA GLN A 337 24.21 15.17 -12.99
C GLN A 337 23.11 15.27 -11.94
N ASN A 338 23.43 15.34 -10.65
CA ASN A 338 22.44 15.47 -9.59
C ASN A 338 22.01 16.94 -9.41
N GLY A 339 20.70 17.20 -9.43
CA GLY A 339 20.16 18.56 -9.35
C GLY A 339 20.21 19.19 -7.95
N ASN A 340 20.31 18.37 -6.90
CA ASN A 340 20.31 18.81 -5.51
C ASN A 340 21.32 18.01 -4.67
N LEU A 341 22.44 18.63 -4.30
CA LEU A 341 23.51 18.02 -3.51
C LEU A 341 23.25 18.01 -2.00
N SER A 342 22.06 18.45 -1.57
CA SER A 342 21.62 18.45 -0.17
C SER A 342 20.28 17.76 0.00
N TRP A 343 19.95 16.84 -0.91
CA TRP A 343 18.63 16.21 -0.99
C TRP A 343 18.25 15.45 0.29
N PHE A 344 19.16 14.61 0.83
CA PHE A 344 18.89 13.82 2.02
C PHE A 344 18.60 14.70 3.23
N THR A 345 19.46 15.69 3.49
CA THR A 345 19.27 16.58 4.64
C THR A 345 18.09 17.52 4.45
N THR A 346 17.78 17.96 3.23
CA THR A 346 16.62 18.81 2.95
C THR A 346 15.32 18.06 3.27
N MET A 347 15.16 16.84 2.73
CA MET A 347 14.01 16.00 3.00
C MET A 347 13.90 15.65 4.49
N PHE A 348 14.99 15.18 5.10
CA PHE A 348 15.00 14.79 6.50
C PHE A 348 14.65 15.95 7.45
N ASN A 349 15.14 17.17 7.16
CA ASN A 349 14.80 18.35 7.94
C ASN A 349 13.34 18.76 7.80
N ALA A 350 12.73 18.61 6.61
CA ALA A 350 11.30 18.86 6.42
C ALA A 350 10.45 17.90 7.28
N ILE A 351 10.77 16.60 7.26
CA ILE A 351 10.12 15.57 8.10
C ILE A 351 10.27 15.90 9.59
N LYS A 352 11.51 16.17 10.02
CA LYS A 352 11.85 16.47 11.42
C LYS A 352 11.17 17.74 11.95
N ALA A 353 10.91 18.72 11.08
CA ALA A 353 10.28 19.99 11.46
C ALA A 353 8.78 19.84 11.76
N ASP A 354 8.11 18.82 11.21
CA ASP A 354 6.69 18.59 11.45
C ASP A 354 6.46 17.64 12.64
N PRO A 355 5.58 17.98 13.60
CA PRO A 355 5.38 17.19 14.82
C PRO A 355 4.71 15.82 14.58
N TRP A 356 4.08 15.60 13.43
CA TRP A 356 3.49 14.32 13.06
C TRP A 356 4.39 13.52 12.12
N ALA A 357 4.93 14.13 11.06
CA ALA A 357 5.83 13.43 10.14
C ALA A 357 7.11 12.94 10.84
N SER A 358 7.65 13.70 11.80
CA SER A 358 8.78 13.28 12.64
C SER A 358 8.52 12.03 13.50
N ARG A 359 7.27 11.53 13.53
CA ARG A 359 6.88 10.33 14.27
C ARG A 359 7.06 9.04 13.47
N SER A 360 7.65 9.07 12.28
CA SER A 360 8.10 7.86 11.60
C SER A 360 9.17 7.14 12.42
N ALA A 361 8.96 5.85 12.71
CA ALA A 361 9.91 5.04 13.49
C ALA A 361 11.20 4.77 12.71
N PHE A 362 11.10 4.58 11.40
CA PHE A 362 12.21 4.34 10.51
C PHE A 362 11.97 4.93 9.13
N MET A 363 13.05 5.06 8.36
CA MET A 363 13.05 5.37 6.94
C MET A 363 14.06 4.49 6.21
N LEU A 364 13.67 3.85 5.11
CA LEU A 364 14.56 2.93 4.37
C LEU A 364 14.71 3.35 2.91
N THR A 365 15.95 3.44 2.44
CA THR A 365 16.25 3.69 1.02
C THR A 365 16.61 2.40 0.29
N TRP A 366 16.50 2.42 -1.04
CA TRP A 366 16.70 1.26 -1.89
C TRP A 366 18.17 0.87 -2.11
N VAL A 367 18.39 -0.19 -2.90
CA VAL A 367 19.64 -0.95 -3.01
C VAL A 367 20.74 -0.23 -3.81
N ASN A 368 21.99 -0.35 -3.38
CA ASN A 368 23.15 -0.07 -4.21
C ASN A 368 23.57 -1.31 -5.03
N PHE A 369 22.93 -1.57 -6.18
CA PHE A 369 23.28 -2.73 -7.03
C PHE A 369 24.67 -2.64 -7.65
N GLY A 370 25.20 -1.43 -7.82
CA GLY A 370 26.48 -1.13 -8.43
C GLY A 370 26.51 0.29 -8.97
N THR A 371 27.54 0.66 -9.73
CA THR A 371 27.71 2.01 -10.30
C THR A 371 26.62 2.42 -11.28
N GLU A 372 25.91 1.45 -11.88
CA GLU A 372 24.80 1.69 -12.81
C GLU A 372 23.49 2.07 -12.10
N GLN A 373 23.28 1.59 -10.87
CA GLN A 373 22.07 1.85 -10.10
C GLN A 373 22.34 1.80 -8.59
N PHE A 374 22.35 2.97 -7.96
CA PHE A 374 22.61 3.13 -6.53
C PHE A 374 21.77 4.27 -5.92
N PHE A 375 21.29 4.07 -4.70
CA PHE A 375 20.41 5.02 -4.01
C PHE A 375 21.12 5.75 -2.86
N LEU A 376 22.28 5.25 -2.42
CA LEU A 376 23.14 5.94 -1.46
C LEU A 376 24.50 6.30 -2.07
N PRO A 377 25.04 7.49 -1.75
CA PRO A 377 26.37 7.89 -2.20
C PRO A 377 27.44 7.01 -1.55
N TYR A 378 28.50 6.73 -2.31
CA TYR A 378 29.63 5.89 -1.90
C TYR A 378 30.95 6.70 -1.82
N PRO A 379 31.91 6.29 -0.97
CA PRO A 379 33.26 6.87 -0.93
C PRO A 379 34.08 6.51 -2.17
N ALA A 380 35.20 7.21 -2.38
CA ALA A 380 36.11 6.88 -3.48
C ALA A 380 36.61 5.43 -3.37
N THR A 381 36.60 4.71 -4.49
CA THR A 381 37.18 3.36 -4.64
C THR A 381 38.48 3.45 -5.46
N ALA A 382 39.04 2.31 -5.85
CA ALA A 382 40.19 2.28 -6.75
C ALA A 382 39.85 2.80 -8.16
N THR A 383 38.59 2.67 -8.59
CA THR A 383 38.12 2.94 -9.95
C THR A 383 37.13 4.11 -10.01
N GLU A 384 36.42 4.39 -8.92
CA GLU A 384 35.37 5.41 -8.86
C GLU A 384 35.75 6.56 -7.91
N PRO A 385 35.51 7.84 -8.29
CA PRO A 385 35.66 8.95 -7.36
C PRO A 385 34.60 8.93 -6.26
N GLU A 386 34.81 9.68 -5.18
CA GLU A 386 33.77 9.90 -4.15
C GLU A 386 32.51 10.48 -4.81
N HIS A 387 31.34 9.94 -4.47
CA HIS A 387 30.08 10.44 -4.98
C HIS A 387 29.75 11.82 -4.38
N GLU A 388 29.29 12.76 -5.19
CA GLU A 388 29.12 14.18 -4.82
C GLU A 388 28.08 14.45 -3.72
N LEU A 389 27.15 13.50 -3.50
CA LEU A 389 26.20 13.53 -2.37
C LEU A 389 26.73 12.91 -1.06
N LEU A 390 27.93 12.29 -1.03
CA LEU A 390 28.45 11.69 0.21
C LEU A 390 28.60 12.70 1.36
N PRO A 391 29.04 13.96 1.12
CA PRO A 391 29.03 14.99 2.16
C PRO A 391 27.64 15.24 2.76
N ASP A 392 26.55 15.04 2.02
CA ASP A 392 25.19 15.18 2.53
C ASP A 392 24.77 14.01 3.41
N LEU A 393 25.08 12.77 3.00
CA LEU A 393 24.86 11.59 3.84
C LEU A 393 25.66 11.69 5.14
N LYS A 394 26.90 12.18 5.10
CA LYS A 394 27.72 12.46 6.31
C LYS A 394 27.05 13.47 7.25
N ARG A 395 26.37 14.49 6.70
CA ARG A 395 25.58 15.46 7.50
C ARG A 395 24.33 14.83 8.10
N LEU A 396 23.62 13.98 7.34
CA LEU A 396 22.47 13.22 7.85
C LEU A 396 22.90 12.31 9.01
N HIS A 397 24.00 11.56 8.86
CA HIS A 397 24.55 10.72 9.93
C HIS A 397 24.95 11.51 11.18
N ALA A 398 25.44 12.74 11.02
CA ALA A 398 25.78 13.60 12.15
C ALA A 398 24.53 14.19 12.87
N ASP A 399 23.34 14.07 12.29
CA ASP A 399 22.09 14.52 12.91
C ASP A 399 21.65 13.51 13.98
N PRO A 400 21.54 13.91 15.26
CA PRO A 400 21.17 12.99 16.33
C PRO A 400 19.75 12.42 16.21
N PHE A 401 18.90 13.00 15.35
CA PHE A 401 17.58 12.46 15.06
C PHE A 401 17.63 11.31 14.05
N ALA A 402 18.73 11.15 13.29
CA ALA A 402 18.95 10.01 12.40
C ALA A 402 19.69 8.91 13.17
N VAL A 403 19.01 7.79 13.42
CA VAL A 403 19.54 6.69 14.24
C VAL A 403 20.19 5.65 13.35
N PHE A 404 21.50 5.49 13.51
CA PHE A 404 22.32 4.44 12.88
C PHE A 404 22.68 3.35 13.91
N SER A 405 23.36 2.29 13.48
CA SER A 405 23.56 1.09 14.30
C SER A 405 24.25 1.35 15.64
N GLN A 406 25.24 2.25 15.70
CA GLN A 406 25.97 2.53 16.95
C GLN A 406 25.12 3.21 18.02
N ALA A 407 23.98 3.80 17.64
CA ALA A 407 23.04 4.43 18.56
C ALA A 407 22.00 3.45 19.13
N LEU A 408 21.96 2.19 18.67
CA LEU A 408 21.02 1.18 19.15
C LEU A 408 21.46 0.65 20.53
N ASP A 409 20.50 0.62 21.47
CA ASP A 409 20.62 -0.14 22.71
C ASP A 409 19.87 -1.46 22.56
N LEU A 410 20.58 -2.55 22.27
CA LEU A 410 19.96 -3.86 22.00
C LEU A 410 19.18 -4.43 23.19
N GLY A 411 19.56 -4.07 24.42
CA GLY A 411 18.78 -4.41 25.61
C GLY A 411 17.41 -3.72 25.61
N ASN A 412 17.32 -2.55 25.00
CA ASN A 412 16.07 -1.83 24.79
C ASN A 412 15.37 -2.22 23.47
N VAL A 413 16.07 -2.63 22.42
CA VAL A 413 15.43 -3.07 21.17
C VAL A 413 14.77 -4.44 21.35
N TYR A 414 15.51 -5.41 21.89
CA TYR A 414 15.08 -6.82 21.96
C TYR A 414 14.83 -7.34 23.39
N GLY A 415 15.20 -6.59 24.44
CA GLY A 415 15.11 -7.03 25.85
C GLY A 415 13.93 -6.50 26.66
N ARG A 416 12.96 -5.79 26.07
CA ARG A 416 11.82 -5.20 26.81
C ARG A 416 10.84 -6.27 27.27
N LYS A 417 10.32 -6.12 28.50
CA LYS A 417 9.34 -7.05 29.09
C LYS A 417 7.91 -6.64 28.74
N VAL A 418 7.47 -7.02 27.55
CA VAL A 418 6.18 -6.64 26.95
C VAL A 418 5.24 -7.85 26.83
N ARG A 419 3.94 -7.63 27.04
CA ARG A 419 2.88 -8.61 26.78
C ARG A 419 2.06 -8.20 25.55
N ALA A 420 1.62 -9.15 24.75
CA ALA A 420 0.63 -8.88 23.72
C ALA A 420 -0.79 -9.05 24.29
N GLU A 421 -1.73 -8.21 23.85
CA GLU A 421 -3.16 -8.43 24.09
C GLU A 421 -3.66 -9.57 23.21
N ALA A 422 -4.44 -10.48 23.81
CA ALA A 422 -5.15 -11.50 23.04
C ALA A 422 -6.14 -10.83 22.08
N HIS A 423 -6.28 -11.40 20.88
CA HIS A 423 -7.28 -10.96 19.93
C HIS A 423 -8.68 -11.33 20.41
N GLY A 424 -9.66 -10.48 20.12
CA GLY A 424 -11.06 -10.80 20.29
C GLY A 424 -11.59 -11.65 19.13
N PRO A 425 -12.72 -12.36 19.31
CA PRO A 425 -13.40 -13.07 18.23
C PRO A 425 -13.53 -12.24 16.96
N PHE A 426 -13.01 -12.75 15.84
CA PHE A 426 -13.06 -12.07 14.54
C PHE A 426 -13.59 -13.02 13.47
N MET A 427 -14.40 -12.49 12.55
CA MET A 427 -14.95 -13.27 11.44
C MET A 427 -14.88 -12.43 10.16
N HIS A 428 -14.56 -13.07 9.04
CA HIS A 428 -14.58 -12.43 7.73
C HIS A 428 -14.98 -13.43 6.63
N ILE A 429 -15.49 -12.90 5.51
CA ILE A 429 -15.92 -13.68 4.35
C ILE A 429 -14.77 -13.67 3.33
N VAL A 430 -14.19 -14.85 3.13
CA VAL A 430 -13.06 -15.09 2.22
C VAL A 430 -13.53 -15.15 0.76
N SER A 431 -14.69 -15.76 0.51
CA SER A 431 -15.29 -15.80 -0.82
C SER A 431 -16.82 -15.92 -0.74
N PRO A 432 -17.58 -15.24 -1.60
CA PRO A 432 -17.17 -14.12 -2.45
C PRO A 432 -16.73 -12.90 -1.61
N THR A 433 -15.67 -12.24 -2.05
CA THR A 433 -15.16 -10.99 -1.46
C THR A 433 -16.14 -9.83 -1.63
N ASP A 434 -15.95 -8.75 -0.87
CA ASP A 434 -16.83 -7.58 -1.00
C ASP A 434 -16.74 -6.95 -2.39
N GLY A 435 -17.89 -6.67 -2.98
CA GLY A 435 -18.03 -6.19 -4.35
C GLY A 435 -17.78 -7.24 -5.44
N GLU A 436 -17.51 -8.51 -5.08
CA GLU A 436 -17.23 -9.55 -6.07
C GLU A 436 -18.42 -9.82 -6.99
N ARG A 437 -18.11 -10.04 -8.27
CA ARG A 437 -19.10 -10.40 -9.29
C ARG A 437 -19.16 -11.91 -9.45
N VAL A 438 -20.33 -12.48 -9.15
CA VAL A 438 -20.60 -13.91 -9.37
C VAL A 438 -21.43 -14.08 -10.63
N VAL A 439 -20.87 -14.80 -11.61
CA VAL A 439 -21.49 -15.02 -12.94
C VAL A 439 -21.99 -16.45 -13.14
N THR A 440 -21.85 -17.31 -12.13
CA THR A 440 -22.26 -18.71 -12.16
C THR A 440 -23.53 -18.93 -11.32
N PRO A 441 -24.39 -19.89 -11.68
CA PRO A 441 -25.61 -20.19 -10.91
C PRO A 441 -25.35 -20.71 -9.49
N THR A 442 -24.12 -21.12 -9.19
CA THR A 442 -23.67 -21.55 -7.87
C THR A 442 -22.30 -20.94 -7.56
N THR A 443 -22.02 -20.69 -6.28
CA THR A 443 -20.69 -20.30 -5.80
C THR A 443 -20.41 -20.89 -4.42
N THR A 444 -19.14 -20.97 -4.03
CA THR A 444 -18.72 -21.44 -2.71
C THR A 444 -18.55 -20.26 -1.77
N VAL A 445 -19.31 -20.26 -0.69
CA VAL A 445 -19.13 -19.33 0.43
C VAL A 445 -18.04 -19.89 1.35
N ARG A 446 -16.98 -19.11 1.60
CA ARG A 446 -15.91 -19.43 2.57
C ARG A 446 -15.84 -18.33 3.63
N VAL A 447 -15.77 -18.75 4.88
CA VAL A 447 -15.74 -17.85 6.04
C VAL A 447 -14.64 -18.29 6.98
N ARG A 448 -13.80 -17.36 7.40
CA ARG A 448 -12.83 -17.57 8.47
C ARG A 448 -13.41 -17.06 9.78
N LEU A 449 -13.29 -17.86 10.82
CA LEU A 449 -13.62 -17.51 12.19
C LEU A 449 -12.37 -17.71 13.05
N LEU A 450 -11.86 -16.62 13.62
CA LEU A 450 -10.68 -16.58 14.48
C LEU A 450 -11.09 -16.36 15.94
N ASP A 451 -10.28 -16.87 16.86
CA ASP A 451 -10.38 -16.62 18.31
C ASP A 451 -11.74 -16.95 18.95
N ALA A 452 -12.51 -17.82 18.29
CA ALA A 452 -13.82 -18.24 18.78
C ALA A 452 -14.25 -19.60 18.25
N LYS A 453 -15.16 -20.23 18.99
CA LYS A 453 -15.87 -21.44 18.55
C LYS A 453 -17.34 -21.11 18.38
N ALA A 454 -17.88 -21.41 17.20
CA ALA A 454 -19.29 -21.21 16.91
C ALA A 454 -20.07 -22.53 17.01
N LYS A 455 -21.27 -22.48 17.62
CA LYS A 455 -22.23 -23.60 17.62
C LYS A 455 -22.83 -23.84 16.23
N SER A 456 -23.00 -22.76 15.47
CA SER A 456 -23.46 -22.77 14.10
C SER A 456 -22.91 -21.56 13.36
N VAL A 457 -22.67 -21.73 12.06
CA VAL A 457 -22.36 -20.64 11.14
C VAL A 457 -23.29 -20.82 9.94
N TYR A 458 -23.91 -19.73 9.50
CA TYR A 458 -24.82 -19.75 8.36
C TYR A 458 -24.81 -18.41 7.64
N PHE A 459 -25.28 -18.39 6.41
CA PHE A 459 -25.52 -17.16 5.67
C PHE A 459 -26.99 -16.97 5.29
N THR A 460 -27.36 -15.72 5.05
CA THR A 460 -28.62 -15.28 4.44
C THR A 460 -28.29 -14.32 3.29
N VAL A 461 -29.23 -14.15 2.36
CA VAL A 461 -29.01 -13.38 1.12
C VAL A 461 -30.10 -12.33 0.94
N GLY A 462 -29.69 -11.07 0.81
CA GLY A 462 -30.62 -9.94 0.67
C GLY A 462 -31.64 -9.93 1.80
N ASP A 463 -32.93 -9.86 1.44
CA ASP A 463 -34.06 -9.88 2.37
C ASP A 463 -34.58 -11.30 2.66
N ASP A 464 -34.01 -12.36 2.05
CA ASP A 464 -34.44 -13.73 2.31
C ASP A 464 -33.95 -14.21 3.69
N PRO A 465 -34.88 -14.54 4.63
CA PRO A 465 -34.51 -15.01 5.95
C PRO A 465 -34.02 -16.47 5.97
N ALA A 466 -34.05 -17.18 4.83
CA ALA A 466 -33.59 -18.56 4.72
C ALA A 466 -32.11 -18.69 5.13
N ARG A 467 -31.84 -19.60 6.07
CA ARG A 467 -30.50 -19.82 6.63
C ARG A 467 -29.82 -20.96 5.91
N HIS A 468 -28.71 -20.67 5.24
CA HIS A 468 -27.86 -21.66 4.59
C HIS A 468 -26.67 -21.99 5.47
N ARG A 469 -26.61 -23.24 5.95
CA ARG A 469 -25.57 -23.66 6.91
C ARG A 469 -24.20 -23.72 6.23
N LEU A 470 -23.18 -23.21 6.94
CA LEU A 470 -21.77 -23.41 6.62
C LEU A 470 -21.16 -24.45 7.56
N THR A 471 -20.27 -25.29 7.03
CA THR A 471 -19.62 -26.39 7.76
C THR A 471 -18.13 -26.16 7.82
N LEU A 472 -17.52 -26.30 9.00
CA LEU A 472 -16.08 -26.20 9.16
C LEU A 472 -15.38 -27.35 8.40
N ASP A 473 -14.65 -27.01 7.35
CA ASP A 473 -13.64 -27.86 6.77
C ASP A 473 -12.37 -27.77 7.62
N ARG A 474 -12.04 -28.84 8.33
CA ARG A 474 -10.89 -28.87 9.23
C ARG A 474 -9.54 -28.81 8.51
N ARG A 475 -9.48 -29.11 7.21
CA ARG A 475 -8.23 -29.06 6.45
C ARG A 475 -7.84 -27.64 6.11
N SER A 476 -8.80 -26.84 5.64
CA SER A 476 -8.58 -25.43 5.31
C SER A 476 -8.80 -24.49 6.50
N GLY A 477 -9.54 -24.93 7.52
CA GLY A 477 -9.91 -24.08 8.65
C GLY A 477 -11.01 -23.06 8.30
N TYR A 478 -11.68 -23.21 7.15
CA TYR A 478 -12.81 -22.37 6.76
C TYR A 478 -14.16 -23.04 7.01
N TYR A 479 -15.15 -22.25 7.38
CA TYR A 479 -16.55 -22.65 7.27
C TYR A 479 -16.98 -22.48 5.81
N THR A 480 -17.43 -23.57 5.19
CA THR A 480 -17.74 -23.62 3.77
C THR A 480 -19.16 -24.11 3.49
N GLY A 481 -19.73 -23.67 2.38
CA GLY A 481 -21.02 -24.13 1.88
C GLY A 481 -21.31 -23.58 0.49
N THR A 482 -22.23 -24.23 -0.22
CA THR A 482 -22.65 -23.79 -1.56
C THR A 482 -23.79 -22.80 -1.43
N TRP A 483 -23.70 -21.70 -2.18
CA TRP A 483 -24.81 -20.81 -2.45
C TRP A 483 -25.37 -21.10 -3.84
N ASP A 484 -26.57 -21.69 -3.88
CA ASP A 484 -27.35 -21.90 -5.08
C ASP A 484 -28.11 -20.61 -5.44
N ILE A 485 -27.57 -19.85 -6.38
CA ILE A 485 -28.09 -18.54 -6.80
C ILE A 485 -29.22 -18.70 -7.82
N GLY A 486 -29.11 -19.69 -8.71
CA GLY A 486 -30.01 -19.86 -9.85
C GLY A 486 -29.67 -18.90 -11.00
N ALA A 487 -29.75 -19.39 -12.24
CA ALA A 487 -29.39 -18.61 -13.42
C ALA A 487 -30.29 -17.38 -13.61
N GLU A 488 -31.54 -17.46 -13.18
CA GLU A 488 -32.54 -16.40 -13.24
C GLU A 488 -32.21 -15.18 -12.38
N ASN A 489 -31.35 -15.33 -11.37
CA ASN A 489 -30.96 -14.25 -10.47
C ASN A 489 -29.73 -13.47 -10.96
N LEU A 490 -29.01 -13.98 -11.96
CA LEU A 490 -27.79 -13.41 -12.52
C LEU A 490 -28.09 -12.26 -13.49
N THR A 491 -28.50 -11.12 -12.94
CA THR A 491 -29.15 -10.00 -13.68
C THR A 491 -28.40 -8.67 -13.62
N ASN A 492 -27.10 -8.70 -13.30
CA ASN A 492 -26.28 -7.52 -12.97
C ASN A 492 -26.89 -6.69 -11.83
N LYS A 493 -27.24 -7.35 -10.71
CA LYS A 493 -27.82 -6.70 -9.53
C LYS A 493 -26.96 -6.88 -8.30
N VAL A 494 -26.96 -5.88 -7.44
CA VAL A 494 -26.33 -5.96 -6.12
C VAL A 494 -27.23 -6.72 -5.16
N THR A 495 -26.63 -7.60 -4.35
CA THR A 495 -27.26 -8.22 -3.18
C THR A 495 -26.30 -8.19 -2.00
N GLN A 496 -26.80 -8.54 -0.81
CA GLN A 496 -26.01 -8.63 0.42
C GLN A 496 -25.88 -10.10 0.84
N LEU A 497 -24.65 -10.58 1.00
CA LEU A 497 -24.35 -11.87 1.61
C LEU A 497 -24.02 -11.63 3.09
N LYS A 498 -24.93 -11.99 3.98
CA LYS A 498 -24.75 -11.82 5.42
C LYS A 498 -24.42 -13.14 6.08
N VAL A 499 -23.29 -13.21 6.78
CA VAL A 499 -22.88 -14.39 7.54
C VAL A 499 -23.04 -14.13 9.03
N THR A 500 -23.60 -15.11 9.74
CA THR A 500 -23.76 -15.08 11.21
C THR A 500 -23.13 -16.32 11.84
N ALA A 501 -22.27 -16.11 12.83
CA ALA A 501 -21.71 -17.15 13.68
C ALA A 501 -22.30 -17.07 15.10
N SER A 502 -22.84 -18.18 15.58
CA SER A 502 -23.40 -18.30 16.93
C SER A 502 -22.30 -18.64 17.93
N THR A 503 -21.56 -17.60 18.32
CA THR A 503 -20.54 -17.57 19.38
C THR A 503 -21.17 -17.16 20.73
N GLY A 504 -20.36 -16.83 21.75
CA GLY A 504 -20.89 -16.30 23.02
C GLY A 504 -21.67 -15.00 22.80
N GLU A 505 -21.03 -14.02 22.17
CA GLU A 505 -21.67 -12.89 21.51
C GLU A 505 -21.71 -13.16 20.00
N PRO A 506 -22.88 -13.13 19.33
CA PRO A 506 -22.96 -13.45 17.91
C PRO A 506 -22.09 -12.51 17.04
N LEU A 507 -21.26 -13.09 16.18
CA LEU A 507 -20.55 -12.33 15.15
C LEU A 507 -21.38 -12.29 13.87
N VAL A 508 -21.40 -11.12 13.24
CA VAL A 508 -22.14 -10.87 12.00
C VAL A 508 -21.26 -10.05 11.06
N VAL A 509 -21.03 -10.55 9.85
CA VAL A 509 -20.39 -9.79 8.77
C VAL A 509 -21.23 -9.84 7.51
N SER A 510 -21.02 -8.88 6.61
CA SER A 510 -21.76 -8.81 5.35
C SER A 510 -20.86 -8.31 4.24
N ASN A 511 -20.95 -8.97 3.09
CA ASN A 511 -20.32 -8.53 1.85
C ASN A 511 -21.42 -8.16 0.85
N ARG A 512 -21.21 -7.07 0.13
CA ARG A 512 -21.92 -6.73 -1.09
C ARG A 512 -21.46 -7.70 -2.18
N VAL A 513 -22.40 -8.29 -2.93
CA VAL A 513 -22.07 -9.20 -4.05
C VAL A 513 -22.87 -8.78 -5.28
N ILE A 514 -22.23 -8.77 -6.45
CA ILE A 514 -22.90 -8.46 -7.72
C ILE A 514 -23.26 -9.77 -8.43
N LEU A 515 -24.54 -10.01 -8.65
CA LEU A 515 -25.04 -11.23 -9.30
C LEU A 515 -25.26 -10.99 -10.80
N GLY A 516 -24.53 -11.74 -11.62
CA GLY A 516 -24.60 -11.72 -13.08
C GLY A 516 -23.46 -10.95 -13.74
N ALA A 517 -23.27 -11.23 -15.03
CA ALA A 517 -22.27 -10.55 -15.84
C ALA A 517 -22.62 -9.06 -16.01
N LYS A 518 -21.58 -8.21 -16.09
CA LYS A 518 -21.76 -6.85 -16.58
C LYS A 518 -22.26 -6.94 -18.03
N PRO A 519 -23.19 -6.07 -18.47
CA PRO A 519 -23.58 -5.99 -19.87
C PRO A 519 -22.33 -5.94 -20.77
N PRO A 520 -22.25 -6.79 -21.81
CA PRO A 520 -21.07 -6.86 -22.64
C PRO A 520 -20.91 -5.54 -23.40
N LEU A 521 -19.70 -5.01 -23.38
CA LEU A 521 -19.32 -3.88 -24.22
C LEU A 521 -19.05 -4.36 -25.65
N ALA A 522 -19.30 -3.51 -26.65
CA ALA A 522 -18.92 -3.82 -28.03
C ALA A 522 -17.38 -3.93 -28.16
N PRO A 523 -16.86 -4.71 -29.12
CA PRO A 523 -15.42 -4.74 -29.37
C PRO A 523 -14.83 -3.33 -29.54
N GLY A 524 -13.66 -3.08 -28.96
CA GLY A 524 -13.01 -1.77 -29.02
C GLY A 524 -13.55 -0.74 -28.02
N VAL A 525 -14.59 -1.03 -27.23
CA VAL A 525 -15.09 -0.12 -26.20
C VAL A 525 -14.32 -0.35 -24.89
N VAL A 526 -13.74 0.73 -24.35
CA VAL A 526 -13.08 0.73 -23.04
C VAL A 526 -14.13 0.76 -21.93
N ASP A 527 -15.03 1.74 -22.00
CA ASP A 527 -16.17 1.87 -21.08
C ASP A 527 -17.21 2.84 -21.66
N ASP A 528 -18.48 2.49 -21.49
CA ASP A 528 -19.64 3.36 -21.74
C ASP A 528 -20.34 3.75 -20.42
N PHE A 529 -19.81 3.28 -19.29
CA PHE A 529 -20.25 3.51 -17.93
C PHE A 529 -21.67 3.05 -17.56
N GLU A 530 -22.48 2.57 -18.51
CA GLU A 530 -23.87 2.19 -18.30
C GLU A 530 -24.00 0.91 -17.44
N GLY A 531 -23.09 -0.04 -17.67
CA GLY A 531 -23.08 -1.35 -17.02
C GLY A 531 -22.68 -1.34 -15.54
N HIS A 532 -22.13 -0.22 -15.03
CA HIS A 532 -21.77 -0.07 -13.63
C HIS A 532 -23.00 0.08 -12.75
N VAL A 533 -23.14 -0.78 -11.75
CA VAL A 533 -24.32 -0.79 -10.86
C VAL A 533 -24.32 0.37 -9.86
N ASP A 534 -23.14 0.89 -9.48
CA ASP A 534 -22.92 2.01 -8.57
C ASP A 534 -21.45 2.49 -8.65
N ASP A 535 -21.13 3.55 -7.89
CA ASP A 535 -19.78 4.13 -7.81
C ASP A 535 -18.75 3.15 -7.25
N THR A 536 -19.17 2.23 -6.36
CA THR A 536 -18.27 1.20 -5.81
C THR A 536 -17.83 0.21 -6.88
N ALA A 537 -18.76 -0.22 -7.76
CA ALA A 537 -18.42 -1.07 -8.90
C ALA A 537 -17.52 -0.35 -9.91
N LEU A 538 -17.78 0.95 -10.16
CA LEU A 538 -16.92 1.79 -10.98
C LEU A 538 -15.50 1.86 -10.40
N ALA A 539 -15.37 2.23 -9.13
CA ALA A 539 -14.10 2.36 -8.45
C ALA A 539 -13.33 1.04 -8.40
N ALA A 540 -14.00 -0.11 -8.34
CA ALA A 540 -13.35 -1.41 -8.35
C ALA A 540 -12.74 -1.80 -9.71
N GLU A 541 -13.19 -1.21 -10.83
CA GLU A 541 -12.64 -1.46 -12.17
C GLU A 541 -11.53 -0.47 -12.56
N TYR A 542 -11.37 0.63 -11.83
CA TYR A 542 -10.39 1.68 -12.09
C TYR A 542 -9.41 1.87 -10.92
N SER A 543 -8.13 1.82 -11.25
CA SER A 543 -7.01 1.94 -10.32
C SER A 543 -6.59 3.40 -10.19
N PRO A 544 -6.63 4.00 -9.00
CA PRO A 544 -6.24 5.39 -8.83
C PRO A 544 -4.72 5.54 -8.83
N TYR A 545 -4.23 6.64 -9.36
CA TYR A 545 -2.86 7.11 -9.28
C TYR A 545 -2.87 8.49 -8.62
N GLY A 546 -2.20 8.63 -7.47
CA GLY A 546 -2.29 9.85 -6.66
C GLY A 546 -3.70 10.12 -6.14
N THR A 547 -3.98 11.38 -5.84
CA THR A 547 -5.22 11.83 -5.18
C THR A 547 -6.27 12.27 -6.19
N ASN A 548 -7.26 11.42 -6.42
CA ASN A 548 -8.46 11.73 -7.20
C ASN A 548 -9.68 10.95 -6.67
N THR A 549 -10.87 11.37 -7.09
CA THR A 549 -12.09 10.58 -6.89
C THR A 549 -12.84 10.42 -8.19
N ILE A 550 -13.50 9.27 -8.32
CA ILE A 550 -14.37 8.97 -9.47
C ILE A 550 -15.77 8.57 -9.01
N SER A 551 -16.76 8.96 -9.79
CA SER A 551 -18.17 8.61 -9.57
C SER A 551 -18.95 8.60 -10.89
N LEU A 552 -20.16 8.07 -10.88
CA LEU A 552 -21.09 8.10 -12.00
C LEU A 552 -21.91 9.39 -11.96
N ALA A 553 -21.96 10.11 -13.08
CA ALA A 553 -22.78 11.32 -13.24
C ALA A 553 -23.75 11.19 -14.42
N ALA A 554 -24.90 11.85 -14.33
CA ALA A 554 -25.88 11.88 -15.42
C ALA A 554 -25.47 12.91 -16.50
N GLU A 555 -24.75 12.47 -17.52
CA GLU A 555 -24.28 13.27 -18.65
C GLU A 555 -24.46 12.49 -19.96
N ASN A 556 -24.41 13.18 -21.10
CA ASN A 556 -24.52 12.56 -22.44
C ASN A 556 -25.73 11.61 -22.65
N GLY A 557 -26.81 11.81 -21.88
CA GLY A 557 -28.03 11.00 -21.97
C GLY A 557 -28.00 9.69 -21.17
N GLY A 558 -26.97 9.46 -20.36
CA GLY A 558 -26.77 8.24 -19.58
C GLY A 558 -25.86 8.46 -18.37
N LYS A 559 -25.06 7.46 -18.03
CA LYS A 559 -24.00 7.55 -17.02
C LYS A 559 -22.68 7.91 -17.69
N ALA A 560 -21.97 8.87 -17.13
CA ALA A 560 -20.61 9.22 -17.50
C ALA A 560 -19.69 9.10 -16.28
N LEU A 561 -18.39 8.93 -16.53
CA LEU A 561 -17.37 9.12 -15.51
C LEU A 561 -17.29 10.58 -15.13
N LYS A 562 -17.47 10.87 -13.84
CA LYS A 562 -17.06 12.13 -13.21
C LYS A 562 -15.70 11.91 -12.56
N PHE A 563 -14.72 12.73 -12.92
CA PHE A 563 -13.36 12.70 -12.40
C PHE A 563 -13.07 14.00 -11.65
N ASP A 564 -12.76 13.91 -10.35
CA ASP A 564 -12.35 15.06 -9.53
C ASP A 564 -10.86 14.96 -9.20
N TYR A 565 -10.14 16.09 -9.29
CA TYR A 565 -8.70 16.17 -9.01
C TYR A 565 -8.36 17.33 -8.06
N ASP A 566 -7.23 17.20 -7.37
CA ASP A 566 -6.61 18.23 -6.54
C ASP A 566 -5.07 18.15 -6.63
N PHE A 567 -4.42 19.26 -6.98
CA PHE A 567 -2.97 19.41 -7.15
C PHE A 567 -2.28 20.15 -5.99
N SER A 568 -2.98 20.33 -4.86
CA SER A 568 -2.42 21.02 -3.69
C SER A 568 -1.11 20.39 -3.19
N PHE A 569 -0.98 19.06 -3.29
CA PHE A 569 0.19 18.29 -2.81
C PHE A 569 0.81 17.36 -3.87
N GLN A 570 0.37 17.48 -5.13
CA GLN A 570 0.83 16.63 -6.23
C GLN A 570 0.72 17.39 -7.56
N THR A 571 1.51 17.03 -8.56
CA THR A 571 1.43 17.64 -9.91
C THR A 571 0.61 16.81 -10.88
N TYR A 572 0.16 15.64 -10.45
CA TYR A 572 -0.39 14.62 -11.34
C TYR A 572 -1.31 13.68 -10.58
N THR A 573 -2.37 13.24 -11.24
CA THR A 573 -3.23 12.15 -10.77
C THR A 573 -3.92 11.47 -11.94
N GLY A 574 -4.56 10.33 -11.72
CA GLY A 574 -5.35 9.67 -12.75
C GLY A 574 -5.92 8.33 -12.33
N ILE A 575 -6.49 7.63 -13.31
CA ILE A 575 -7.00 6.28 -13.16
C ILE A 575 -6.55 5.40 -14.33
N GLY A 576 -6.41 4.10 -14.07
CA GLY A 576 -6.11 3.10 -15.09
C GLY A 576 -7.06 1.92 -15.05
N LYS A 577 -7.26 1.24 -16.17
CA LYS A 577 -7.91 -0.07 -16.22
C LYS A 577 -7.30 -0.97 -17.27
N ARG A 578 -7.36 -2.28 -17.04
CA ARG A 578 -7.06 -3.26 -18.09
C ARG A 578 -8.08 -3.17 -19.21
N VAL A 579 -7.59 -3.39 -20.42
CA VAL A 579 -8.40 -3.54 -21.62
C VAL A 579 -7.95 -4.78 -22.37
N GLU A 580 -8.87 -5.37 -23.12
CA GLU A 580 -8.63 -6.59 -23.90
C GLU A 580 -9.25 -6.45 -25.29
N GLY A 581 -8.82 -7.32 -26.20
CA GLY A 581 -9.35 -7.41 -27.56
C GLY A 581 -8.40 -6.89 -28.62
N ASP A 582 -8.67 -7.29 -29.87
CA ASP A 582 -7.89 -6.89 -31.04
C ASP A 582 -8.40 -5.55 -31.57
N TRP A 583 -7.54 -4.52 -31.48
CA TRP A 583 -7.86 -3.18 -31.96
C TRP A 583 -7.22 -2.84 -33.31
N SER A 584 -6.59 -3.81 -33.97
CA SER A 584 -5.81 -3.62 -35.20
C SER A 584 -6.61 -3.13 -36.41
N ALA A 585 -7.94 -3.30 -36.37
CA ALA A 585 -8.86 -2.85 -37.41
C ALA A 585 -9.33 -1.38 -37.23
N TYR A 586 -9.10 -0.76 -36.07
CA TYR A 586 -9.51 0.62 -35.80
C TYR A 586 -8.42 1.61 -36.18
N SER A 587 -8.83 2.86 -36.38
CA SER A 587 -7.97 3.94 -36.86
C SER A 587 -7.70 5.02 -35.81
N GLY A 588 -8.49 5.08 -34.74
CA GLY A 588 -8.28 5.99 -33.62
C GLY A 588 -9.10 5.64 -32.38
N LEU A 589 -9.08 6.55 -31.41
CA LEU A 589 -9.90 6.49 -30.20
C LEU A 589 -10.87 7.66 -30.20
N SER A 590 -12.16 7.39 -29.99
CA SER A 590 -13.20 8.39 -29.74
C SER A 590 -13.60 8.41 -28.27
N VAL A 591 -13.82 9.60 -27.75
CA VAL A 591 -14.28 9.85 -26.38
C VAL A 591 -15.23 11.03 -26.37
N TRP A 592 -16.35 10.91 -25.65
CA TRP A 592 -17.12 12.08 -25.27
C TRP A 592 -16.45 12.75 -24.06
N LEU A 593 -16.10 14.02 -24.18
CA LEU A 593 -15.39 14.79 -23.17
C LEU A 593 -16.15 16.09 -22.88
N LYS A 594 -16.36 16.36 -21.59
CA LYS A 594 -16.77 17.67 -21.07
C LYS A 594 -15.71 18.14 -20.08
N GLY A 595 -14.88 19.07 -20.53
CA GLY A 595 -13.83 19.67 -19.69
C GLY A 595 -14.39 20.67 -18.68
N ASP A 596 -13.49 21.22 -17.88
CA ASP A 596 -13.81 22.11 -16.74
C ASP A 596 -13.31 23.54 -16.92
N GLY A 597 -12.65 23.83 -18.05
CA GLY A 597 -12.05 25.14 -18.33
C GLY A 597 -10.72 25.39 -17.62
N SER A 598 -10.19 24.42 -16.87
CA SER A 598 -8.90 24.55 -16.17
C SER A 598 -7.72 24.66 -17.14
N ASN A 599 -7.86 24.08 -18.33
CA ASN A 599 -6.77 23.90 -19.29
C ASN A 599 -5.54 23.17 -18.71
N HIS A 600 -5.75 22.34 -17.67
CA HIS A 600 -4.77 21.33 -17.29
C HIS A 600 -4.59 20.28 -18.39
N LYS A 601 -3.47 19.56 -18.36
CA LYS A 601 -3.12 18.60 -19.41
C LYS A 601 -3.76 17.25 -19.11
N LEU A 602 -4.91 16.98 -19.73
CA LEU A 602 -5.49 15.63 -19.80
C LEU A 602 -4.58 14.75 -20.67
N VAL A 603 -4.28 13.56 -20.18
CA VAL A 603 -3.48 12.54 -20.85
C VAL A 603 -4.33 11.28 -20.97
N LEU A 604 -4.63 10.89 -22.19
CA LEU A 604 -5.11 9.54 -22.47
C LEU A 604 -3.89 8.70 -22.82
N GLN A 605 -3.74 7.53 -22.22
CA GLN A 605 -2.60 6.64 -22.44
C GLN A 605 -3.05 5.23 -22.80
N LEU A 606 -2.39 4.60 -23.77
CA LEU A 606 -2.59 3.22 -24.21
C LEU A 606 -1.29 2.44 -24.03
N ASN A 607 -1.32 1.32 -23.32
CA ASN A 607 -0.20 0.38 -23.26
C ASN A 607 -0.39 -0.68 -24.33
N ALA A 608 0.35 -0.57 -25.43
CA ALA A 608 0.19 -1.39 -26.62
C ALA A 608 1.55 -1.91 -27.10
N GLY A 609 1.69 -3.23 -27.30
CA GLY A 609 2.94 -3.83 -27.77
C GLY A 609 4.15 -3.52 -26.86
N GLY A 610 3.90 -3.42 -25.55
CA GLY A 610 4.91 -3.11 -24.53
C GLY A 610 5.32 -1.64 -24.42
N VAL A 611 4.62 -0.71 -25.10
CA VAL A 611 4.92 0.73 -25.06
C VAL A 611 3.71 1.53 -24.61
N ALA A 612 3.95 2.51 -23.75
CA ALA A 612 2.96 3.50 -23.32
C ALA A 612 2.87 4.61 -24.36
N TYR A 613 1.75 4.75 -25.05
CA TYR A 613 1.48 5.82 -26.00
C TYR A 613 0.49 6.82 -25.40
N GLU A 614 0.71 8.12 -25.58
CA GLU A 614 -0.09 9.20 -25.03
C GLU A 614 -0.71 10.10 -26.11
N ALA A 615 -1.87 10.66 -25.78
CA ALA A 615 -2.54 11.74 -26.50
C ALA A 615 -3.15 12.76 -25.52
N TYR A 616 -3.31 14.01 -25.96
CA TYR A 616 -3.60 15.14 -25.07
C TYR A 616 -4.81 15.98 -25.54
N PRO A 617 -6.05 15.48 -25.39
CA PRO A 617 -7.23 16.29 -25.67
C PRO A 617 -7.35 17.47 -24.69
N SER A 618 -7.95 18.58 -25.13
CA SER A 618 -8.00 19.83 -24.35
C SER A 618 -9.11 19.82 -23.28
N LEU A 619 -8.78 20.30 -22.07
CA LEU A 619 -9.73 20.59 -20.99
C LEU A 619 -10.19 22.06 -20.95
N ALA A 620 -9.80 22.90 -21.92
CA ALA A 620 -10.14 24.33 -21.92
C ALA A 620 -11.64 24.60 -22.16
N GLY A 621 -12.37 23.67 -22.79
CA GLY A 621 -13.80 23.80 -23.05
C GLY A 621 -14.66 23.23 -21.93
N THR A 622 -15.85 23.81 -21.73
CA THR A 622 -16.84 23.37 -20.73
C THR A 622 -18.10 22.73 -21.33
N THR A 623 -18.17 22.67 -22.67
CA THR A 623 -19.27 22.04 -23.40
C THR A 623 -18.89 20.61 -23.78
N GLY A 624 -19.77 19.65 -23.49
CA GLY A 624 -19.55 18.25 -23.84
C GLY A 624 -19.58 18.01 -25.35
N GLY A 625 -18.65 17.20 -25.84
CA GLY A 625 -18.57 16.84 -27.26
C GLY A 625 -17.68 15.63 -27.51
N VAL A 626 -17.79 15.05 -28.70
CA VAL A 626 -16.94 13.91 -29.10
C VAL A 626 -15.60 14.42 -29.62
N VAL A 627 -14.52 13.87 -29.08
CA VAL A 627 -13.15 14.04 -29.55
C VAL A 627 -12.68 12.70 -30.12
N THR A 628 -12.23 12.70 -31.38
CA THR A 628 -11.64 11.53 -32.03
C THR A 628 -10.17 11.79 -32.32
N ILE A 629 -9.29 10.91 -31.82
CA ILE A 629 -7.84 11.02 -31.93
C ILE A 629 -7.33 9.83 -32.77
N PRO A 630 -6.87 10.05 -34.01
CA PRO A 630 -6.26 9.00 -34.84
C PRO A 630 -5.06 8.35 -34.14
N PHE A 631 -4.91 7.03 -34.18
CA PHE A 631 -3.76 6.32 -33.58
C PHE A 631 -2.41 6.78 -34.14
N ALA A 632 -2.40 7.30 -35.37
CA ALA A 632 -1.24 7.91 -36.00
C ALA A 632 -0.74 9.18 -35.27
N ASP A 633 -1.56 9.81 -34.43
CA ASP A 633 -1.22 11.02 -33.67
C ASP A 633 -0.70 10.73 -32.26
N TRP A 634 -0.90 9.50 -31.77
CA TRP A 634 -0.38 9.08 -30.47
C TRP A 634 1.13 8.94 -30.52
N ARG A 635 1.80 9.30 -29.42
CA ARG A 635 3.26 9.25 -29.32
C ARG A 635 3.67 8.48 -28.07
N PRO A 636 4.78 7.74 -28.10
CA PRO A 636 5.37 7.18 -26.88
C PRO A 636 5.43 8.24 -25.79
N ALA A 637 5.15 7.83 -24.56
CA ALA A 637 5.16 8.71 -23.41
C ALA A 637 6.53 9.41 -23.30
N PRO A 638 6.59 10.69 -22.87
CA PRO A 638 7.84 11.46 -22.89
C PRO A 638 9.00 10.85 -22.11
N TRP A 639 8.69 10.03 -21.10
CA TRP A 639 9.67 9.32 -20.27
C TRP A 639 10.19 8.02 -20.92
N ASP A 640 9.49 7.47 -21.92
CA ASP A 640 9.93 6.30 -22.68
C ASP A 640 10.89 6.70 -23.81
N THR A 641 12.07 7.16 -23.39
CA THR A 641 13.10 7.66 -24.30
C THR A 641 13.65 6.57 -25.23
N GLY A 642 13.63 5.30 -24.80
CA GLY A 642 14.03 4.14 -25.60
C GLY A 642 13.11 3.89 -26.81
N ASN A 643 11.82 4.24 -26.70
CA ASN A 643 10.84 4.08 -27.76
C ASN A 643 10.41 5.40 -28.43
N ALA A 644 11.03 6.55 -28.14
CA ALA A 644 10.55 7.89 -28.53
C ALA A 644 10.16 8.05 -30.02
N HIS A 645 10.77 7.29 -30.93
CA HIS A 645 10.50 7.34 -32.37
C HIS A 645 9.45 6.32 -32.86
N ARG A 646 9.04 5.37 -32.02
CA ARG A 646 8.05 4.35 -32.36
C ARG A 646 6.69 4.98 -32.68
N ARG A 647 5.89 4.28 -33.46
CA ARG A 647 4.50 4.62 -33.79
C ARG A 647 3.65 3.41 -33.53
N ILE A 648 2.40 3.63 -33.10
CA ILE A 648 1.43 2.56 -32.91
C ILE A 648 1.29 1.80 -34.22
N THR A 649 1.47 0.48 -34.15
CA THR A 649 1.24 -0.44 -35.26
C THR A 649 -0.02 -1.28 -35.04
N PRO A 650 -0.58 -1.90 -36.09
CA PRO A 650 -1.65 -2.88 -35.94
C PRO A 650 -1.27 -4.04 -35.00
N GLU A 651 0.00 -4.45 -34.99
CA GLU A 651 0.49 -5.50 -34.08
C GLU A 651 0.54 -5.02 -32.62
N ASP A 652 0.86 -3.74 -32.38
CA ASP A 652 0.78 -3.16 -31.04
C ASP A 652 -0.66 -3.19 -30.54
N LEU A 653 -1.63 -2.86 -31.40
CA LEU A 653 -3.06 -2.80 -31.08
C LEU A 653 -3.70 -4.18 -30.86
N LYS A 654 -3.12 -5.26 -31.38
CA LYS A 654 -3.48 -6.63 -30.97
C LYS A 654 -3.04 -6.95 -29.54
N ASN A 655 -1.95 -6.32 -29.11
CA ASN A 655 -1.30 -6.52 -27.84
C ASN A 655 -1.53 -5.31 -26.90
N LEU A 656 -2.75 -4.76 -26.94
CA LEU A 656 -3.20 -3.70 -26.04
C LEU A 656 -3.58 -4.31 -24.69
N SER A 657 -3.03 -3.78 -23.60
CA SER A 657 -3.22 -4.33 -22.25
C SER A 657 -3.89 -3.38 -21.27
N GLN A 658 -3.76 -2.06 -21.48
CA GLN A 658 -4.22 -1.07 -20.51
C GLN A 658 -4.60 0.26 -21.17
N PHE A 659 -5.59 0.93 -20.59
CA PHE A 659 -5.95 2.31 -20.88
C PHE A 659 -5.94 3.14 -19.61
N ASN A 660 -5.28 4.30 -19.65
CA ASN A 660 -5.20 5.22 -18.53
C ASN A 660 -5.72 6.61 -18.90
N ILE A 661 -6.33 7.26 -17.90
CA ILE A 661 -6.77 8.64 -17.93
C ILE A 661 -5.98 9.35 -16.84
N PHE A 662 -5.10 10.25 -17.22
CA PHE A 662 -4.37 11.08 -16.28
C PHE A 662 -4.61 12.56 -16.50
N ILE A 663 -4.29 13.36 -15.50
CA ILE A 663 -4.29 14.80 -15.57
C ILE A 663 -3.03 15.33 -14.92
N ASN A 664 -2.30 16.18 -15.64
CA ASN A 664 -1.12 16.88 -15.15
C ASN A 664 -1.46 18.35 -14.91
N GLN A 665 -0.98 18.88 -13.79
CA GLN A 665 -0.97 20.31 -13.53
C GLN A 665 -0.16 21.01 -14.62
N VAL A 666 -0.65 22.18 -15.05
CA VAL A 666 0.12 23.06 -15.95
C VAL A 666 0.87 24.03 -15.05
N GLU A 667 2.16 24.18 -15.27
CA GLU A 667 3.01 25.06 -14.48
C GLU A 667 2.44 26.49 -14.44
N ALA A 668 2.48 27.11 -13.26
CA ALA A 668 1.93 28.44 -12.99
C ALA A 668 0.41 28.62 -13.22
N ASN A 669 -0.36 27.53 -13.40
CA ASN A 669 -1.81 27.60 -13.42
C ASN A 669 -2.36 27.79 -11.99
N PRO A 670 -3.18 28.83 -11.72
CA PRO A 670 -3.73 29.09 -10.39
C PRO A 670 -4.88 28.14 -10.01
N VAL A 671 -5.47 27.42 -10.98
CA VAL A 671 -6.43 26.36 -10.69
C VAL A 671 -5.66 25.15 -10.16
N VAL A 672 -6.06 24.66 -9.00
CA VAL A 672 -5.46 23.48 -8.36
C VAL A 672 -6.43 22.32 -8.24
N SER A 673 -7.73 22.54 -8.39
CA SER A 673 -8.73 21.49 -8.33
C SER A 673 -9.86 21.73 -9.32
N GLY A 674 -10.53 20.65 -9.73
CA GLY A 674 -11.61 20.71 -10.70
C GLY A 674 -12.24 19.35 -10.98
N THR A 675 -13.18 19.35 -11.93
CA THR A 675 -13.99 18.18 -12.28
C THR A 675 -14.26 18.13 -13.77
N PHE A 676 -13.83 17.06 -14.44
CA PHE A 676 -14.19 16.81 -15.84
C PHE A 676 -14.96 15.50 -16.00
N TYR A 677 -15.60 15.33 -17.17
CA TYR A 677 -16.43 14.17 -17.46
C TYR A 677 -16.01 13.48 -18.75
N LEU A 678 -16.03 12.14 -18.71
CA LEU A 678 -15.75 11.28 -19.86
C LEU A 678 -16.87 10.27 -20.05
N ASP A 679 -17.21 9.98 -21.29
CA ASP A 679 -18.18 8.95 -21.64
C ASP A 679 -17.84 8.32 -23.00
N ASN A 680 -18.40 7.14 -23.29
CA ASN A 680 -18.31 6.46 -24.59
C ASN A 680 -16.87 6.33 -25.11
N ILE A 681 -15.95 5.84 -24.27
CA ILE A 681 -14.54 5.68 -24.61
C ILE A 681 -14.40 4.44 -25.49
N ARG A 682 -14.12 4.61 -26.77
CA ARG A 682 -14.10 3.50 -27.74
C ARG A 682 -13.16 3.72 -28.91
N ALA A 683 -12.60 2.65 -29.44
CA ALA A 683 -11.90 2.64 -30.70
C ALA A 683 -12.85 3.01 -31.86
N ALA A 684 -12.32 3.67 -32.88
CA ALA A 684 -13.07 4.29 -33.98
C ALA A 684 -12.47 4.02 -35.36
#